data_AF-A0A0J0ULE9-F1
#
_entry.id   AF-A0A0J0ULE9-F1
#
_cell.length_a   1.000
_cell.length_b   1.000
_cell.length_c   1.000
_cell.angle_alpha   90.00
_cell.angle_beta   90.00
_cell.angle_gamma   90.00
#
_symmetry.space_group_name_H-M   'P 1'
#
loop_
_entity.id
_entity.type
_entity.pdbx_description
1 polymer ?
#
loop_
_entity_poly.entity_id
_entity_poly.type
_entity_poly.pdbx_seq_one_letter_code
_entity_poly.pdbx_strand_id
1 'polypeptide(L)'
;MAYRHPRPPQQLAPQIALWMLRLLTSPTGLRNFVNKHGFVRDDIAYALGLNHWIDPEDRSFDPQAVRAEMYKLLEQAQRTCAKAQLPGLLQANVQRLAALVGLDAVDQRILAFAVCLHNDPLLDDAADTLDSLSTTQVVQTLAMLLELPDAQVRQALGSQGLLARSGLLAVDRSGSSRLKGKIELLSHTFADLMVASDADPIHLLRGKIQPAAPGQLRLADYGHIQPTLDIVRPWLRHAQGTQRRGVNLYLHGAPGTGKTELARALAQDMGCELFEVASEDEDGDPISPVSRLRAFRAAQSFLAQRKALLLFDEVEDVFCDSPLERSTAQSHKAWLNRMLEDNPVPTLWLSNTVAGMDAAFIRRFDMVFELPVPPRSQRARIVQQHCGALLDAPRLARVAEAEHLAPAVVARASIVAHAIEAEVGRAASANAFEHLVSHTLQAQGHRALPRHDPHPLPGVYDTAFLNADADLAQVAQGLVAASATGGARLCLYGPPGTGKTAFGRWLAKQLDRPLMVRRASDLLSMFVGEAEKNIARAFREAEEDGALLLIDEVDSFLQDRRGAQRSWEVTQVNEMLTQMEGFAGVFIASTNLMGGLDPAALRRFDLKVRLDYLRQDQAWALLLRHCAQLGLPAPGATEQARLTRLRQLTPGDFAAVLRQQRFRPLTRAQALVDALEAECALKPGDSRAIGFV
;
A
#
# COMPACT_ATOMS: atom_id res chain seq x y z
N MET A 1 47.93 -38.54 -30.70
CA MET A 1 46.79 -37.85 -31.34
C MET A 1 46.73 -36.47 -30.72
N ALA A 2 47.16 -35.44 -31.45
CA ALA A 2 47.19 -34.06 -30.95
C ALA A 2 45.76 -33.57 -30.72
N TYR A 3 45.45 -33.14 -29.50
CA TYR A 3 44.16 -32.57 -29.15
C TYR A 3 44.09 -31.15 -29.76
N ARG A 4 43.61 -31.03 -31.00
CA ARG A 4 43.34 -29.72 -31.60
C ARG A 4 42.13 -29.11 -30.90
N HIS A 5 42.37 -28.08 -30.07
CA HIS A 5 41.31 -27.24 -29.53
C HIS A 5 40.44 -26.71 -30.69
N PRO A 6 39.11 -26.86 -30.66
CA PRO A 6 38.25 -26.68 -31.84
C PRO A 6 37.98 -25.21 -32.23
N ARG A 7 38.65 -24.22 -31.65
CA ARG A 7 38.48 -22.79 -32.00
C ARG A 7 39.84 -22.13 -32.22
N PRO A 8 40.02 -21.34 -33.31
CA PRO A 8 41.21 -20.50 -33.47
C PRO A 8 41.32 -19.53 -32.28
N PRO A 9 42.53 -19.07 -31.92
CA PRO A 9 42.72 -18.19 -30.77
C PRO A 9 41.91 -16.92 -31.00
N GLN A 10 41.00 -16.62 -30.08
CA GLN A 10 40.37 -15.30 -30.05
C GLN A 10 41.47 -14.27 -29.88
N GLN A 11 41.57 -13.33 -30.82
CA GLN A 11 42.54 -12.25 -30.71
C GLN A 11 42.09 -11.34 -29.55
N LEU A 12 42.73 -11.49 -28.40
CA LEU A 12 42.44 -10.71 -27.21
C LEU A 12 42.59 -9.21 -27.51
N ALA A 13 41.65 -8.41 -27.00
CA ALA A 13 41.84 -6.97 -27.00
C ALA A 13 43.12 -6.63 -26.22
N PRO A 14 43.99 -5.72 -26.70
CA PRO A 14 45.29 -5.46 -26.07
C PRO A 14 45.20 -5.19 -24.57
N GLN A 15 44.18 -4.42 -24.16
CA GLN A 15 43.96 -4.05 -22.76
C GLN A 15 43.59 -5.25 -21.87
N ILE A 16 42.83 -6.21 -22.40
CA ILE A 16 42.44 -7.44 -21.69
C ILE A 16 43.68 -8.31 -21.50
N ALA A 17 44.48 -8.51 -22.56
CA ALA A 17 45.73 -9.25 -22.48
C ALA A 17 46.69 -8.64 -21.44
N LEU A 18 46.81 -7.30 -21.39
CA LEU A 18 47.60 -6.61 -20.39
C LEU A 18 47.11 -6.88 -18.96
N TRP A 19 45.80 -6.78 -18.71
CA TRP A 19 45.25 -7.05 -17.37
C TRP A 19 45.41 -8.51 -16.96
N MET A 20 45.16 -9.45 -17.87
CA MET A 20 45.44 -10.88 -17.64
C MET A 20 46.91 -11.11 -17.29
N LEU A 21 47.85 -10.56 -18.06
CA LEU A 21 49.27 -10.71 -17.77
C LEU A 21 49.65 -10.10 -16.42
N ARG A 22 49.11 -8.94 -16.03
CA ARG A 22 49.33 -8.36 -14.69
C ARG A 22 48.78 -9.25 -13.57
N LEU A 23 47.59 -9.82 -13.73
CA LEU A 23 47.02 -10.80 -12.78
C LEU A 23 47.92 -12.02 -12.64
N LEU A 24 48.28 -12.65 -13.76
CA LEU A 24 48.98 -13.93 -13.82
C LEU A 24 50.47 -13.82 -13.49
N THR A 25 51.08 -12.63 -13.61
CA THR A 25 52.47 -12.37 -13.18
C THR A 25 52.58 -11.87 -11.74
N SER A 26 51.45 -11.63 -11.06
CA SER A 26 51.46 -11.31 -9.63
C SER A 26 52.03 -12.48 -8.82
N PRO A 27 52.58 -12.26 -7.60
CA PRO A 27 53.16 -13.34 -6.80
C PRO A 27 52.21 -14.52 -6.56
N THR A 28 50.93 -14.24 -6.34
CA THR A 28 49.89 -15.25 -6.16
C THR A 28 49.47 -15.87 -7.49
N GLY A 29 49.13 -15.04 -8.48
CA GLY A 29 48.67 -15.51 -9.80
C GLY A 29 49.71 -16.38 -10.49
N LEU A 30 50.99 -16.02 -10.43
CA LEU A 30 52.06 -16.77 -11.10
C LEU A 30 52.29 -18.14 -10.46
N ARG A 31 52.18 -18.21 -9.12
CA ARG A 31 52.27 -19.46 -8.37
C ARG A 31 51.09 -20.38 -8.68
N ASN A 32 49.89 -19.81 -8.84
CA ASN A 32 48.67 -20.55 -9.05
C ASN A 32 48.42 -20.89 -10.52
N PHE A 33 49.03 -20.18 -11.47
CA PHE A 33 48.86 -20.42 -12.90
C PHE A 33 49.89 -21.38 -13.50
N VAL A 34 51.18 -21.26 -13.10
CA VAL A 34 52.29 -22.05 -13.63
C VAL A 34 52.74 -23.10 -12.61
N ASN A 35 52.40 -24.36 -12.87
CA ASN A 35 52.78 -25.50 -12.03
C ASN A 35 54.09 -26.15 -12.50
N LYS A 36 54.51 -27.24 -11.84
CA LYS A 36 55.73 -27.98 -12.23
C LYS A 36 55.63 -28.68 -13.60
N HIS A 37 54.41 -28.95 -14.07
CA HIS A 37 54.17 -29.84 -15.20
C HIS A 37 53.30 -29.22 -16.31
N GLY A 38 52.88 -27.95 -16.17
CA GLY A 38 51.95 -27.34 -17.11
C GLY A 38 51.31 -26.07 -16.56
N PHE A 39 50.33 -25.57 -17.27
CA PHE A 39 49.44 -24.52 -16.80
C PHE A 39 48.27 -25.12 -16.03
N VAL A 40 47.69 -24.37 -15.09
CA VAL A 40 46.41 -24.75 -14.48
C VAL A 40 45.26 -24.63 -15.48
N ARG A 41 45.40 -23.72 -16.45
CA ARG A 41 44.42 -23.47 -17.49
C ARG A 41 45.07 -23.23 -18.86
N ASP A 42 44.97 -24.24 -19.70
CA ASP A 42 45.58 -24.27 -21.03
C ASP A 42 44.95 -23.27 -22.01
N ASP A 43 43.68 -22.93 -21.83
CA ASP A 43 42.98 -21.96 -22.66
C ASP A 43 43.43 -20.51 -22.43
N ILE A 44 43.73 -20.13 -21.18
CA ILE A 44 44.39 -18.86 -20.86
C ILE A 44 45.78 -18.80 -21.51
N ALA A 45 46.56 -19.89 -21.39
CA ALA A 45 47.88 -19.98 -22.01
C ALA A 45 47.79 -19.87 -23.55
N TYR A 46 46.80 -20.53 -24.15
CA TYR A 46 46.53 -20.46 -25.58
C TYR A 46 46.18 -19.03 -26.04
N ALA A 47 45.30 -18.34 -25.31
CA ALA A 47 44.90 -16.97 -25.62
C ALA A 47 46.06 -15.96 -25.51
N LEU A 48 47.02 -16.21 -24.62
CA LEU A 48 48.24 -15.40 -24.47
C LEU A 48 49.37 -15.79 -25.45
N GLY A 49 49.16 -16.78 -26.31
CA GLY A 49 50.16 -17.24 -27.29
C GLY A 49 51.25 -18.14 -26.70
N LEU A 50 50.99 -18.81 -25.58
CA LEU A 50 51.89 -19.75 -24.90
C LEU A 50 51.61 -21.21 -25.28
N ASN A 51 50.89 -21.45 -26.39
CA ASN A 51 50.42 -22.78 -26.78
C ASN A 51 51.55 -23.77 -27.10
N HIS A 52 52.75 -23.30 -27.43
CA HIS A 52 53.94 -24.14 -27.64
C HIS A 52 54.44 -24.83 -26.36
N TRP A 53 53.94 -24.45 -25.19
CA TRP A 53 54.27 -25.07 -23.91
C TRP A 53 53.28 -26.14 -23.44
N ILE A 54 52.10 -26.27 -24.06
CA ILE A 54 51.02 -27.18 -23.59
C ILE A 54 51.28 -28.63 -24.04
N ASP A 55 51.56 -28.83 -25.32
CA ASP A 55 51.96 -30.13 -25.91
C ASP A 55 53.27 -29.94 -26.69
N PRO A 56 54.41 -29.84 -26.00
CA PRO A 56 55.68 -29.63 -26.66
C PRO A 56 56.11 -30.91 -27.40
N GLU A 57 56.11 -30.89 -28.73
CA GLU A 57 56.60 -32.02 -29.55
C GLU A 57 58.09 -32.32 -29.29
N ASP A 58 58.88 -31.33 -28.83
CA ASP A 58 60.35 -31.38 -28.74
C ASP A 58 60.97 -30.89 -27.41
N ARG A 59 60.20 -30.56 -26.36
CA ARG A 59 60.73 -29.95 -25.11
C ARG A 59 60.00 -30.40 -23.86
N SER A 60 60.68 -30.53 -22.72
CA SER A 60 60.01 -30.68 -21.41
C SER A 60 59.50 -29.32 -20.91
N PHE A 61 58.33 -29.27 -20.27
CA PHE A 61 57.80 -28.07 -19.64
C PHE A 61 58.81 -27.50 -18.61
N ASP A 62 59.28 -26.26 -18.84
CA ASP A 62 60.20 -25.56 -17.93
C ASP A 62 59.49 -24.34 -17.30
N PRO A 63 59.11 -24.43 -16.01
CA PRO A 63 58.43 -23.33 -15.32
C PRO A 63 59.24 -22.03 -15.29
N GLN A 64 60.57 -22.08 -15.27
CA GLN A 64 61.39 -20.86 -15.25
C GLN A 64 61.40 -20.17 -16.62
N ALA A 65 61.54 -20.94 -17.70
CA ALA A 65 61.46 -20.41 -19.06
C ALA A 65 60.09 -19.81 -19.36
N VAL A 66 59.01 -20.48 -18.94
CA VAL A 66 57.63 -19.99 -19.09
C VAL A 66 57.45 -18.66 -18.34
N ARG A 67 57.92 -18.56 -17.09
CA ARG A 67 57.85 -17.31 -16.31
C ARG A 67 58.59 -16.17 -16.99
N ALA A 68 59.80 -16.42 -17.51
CA ALA A 68 60.58 -15.43 -18.24
C ALA A 68 59.87 -14.96 -19.53
N GLU A 69 59.20 -15.86 -20.24
CA GLU A 69 58.40 -15.52 -21.41
C GLU A 69 57.15 -14.69 -21.05
N MET A 70 56.44 -15.04 -19.97
CA MET A 70 55.30 -14.25 -19.48
C MET A 70 55.70 -12.82 -19.11
N TYR A 71 56.86 -12.60 -18.48
CA TYR A 71 57.36 -11.25 -18.20
C TYR A 71 57.69 -10.47 -19.50
N LYS A 72 58.24 -11.13 -20.53
CA LYS A 72 58.45 -10.51 -21.84
C LYS A 72 57.12 -10.13 -22.51
N LEU A 73 56.10 -11.01 -22.43
CA LEU A 73 54.76 -10.72 -22.93
C LEU A 73 54.13 -9.54 -22.18
N LEU A 74 54.31 -9.44 -20.86
CA LEU A 74 53.85 -8.30 -20.06
C LEU A 74 54.49 -6.98 -20.55
N GLU A 75 55.82 -6.96 -20.75
CA GLU A 75 56.51 -5.77 -21.28
C GLU A 75 56.00 -5.37 -22.67
N GLN A 76 55.76 -6.36 -23.55
CA GLN A 76 55.19 -6.12 -24.88
C GLN A 76 53.76 -5.59 -24.82
N ALA A 77 52.92 -6.15 -23.94
CA ALA A 77 51.54 -5.73 -23.74
C ALA A 77 51.47 -4.31 -23.18
N GLN A 78 52.36 -3.94 -22.24
CA GLN A 78 52.48 -2.57 -21.71
C GLN A 78 52.80 -1.57 -22.82
N ARG A 79 53.75 -1.89 -23.71
CA ARG A 79 54.12 -1.02 -24.85
C ARG A 79 52.98 -0.88 -25.88
N THR A 80 52.26 -1.97 -26.12
CA THR A 80 51.12 -1.98 -27.06
C THR A 80 49.95 -1.18 -26.52
N CYS A 81 49.61 -1.36 -25.23
CA CYS A 81 48.52 -0.64 -24.57
C CYS A 81 48.82 0.84 -24.31
N ALA A 82 50.09 1.23 -24.15
CA ALA A 82 50.45 2.65 -24.09
C ALA A 82 49.97 3.45 -25.32
N LYS A 83 49.68 2.75 -26.43
CA LYS A 83 49.13 3.34 -27.67
C LYS A 83 47.69 2.92 -27.97
N ALA A 84 47.16 1.89 -27.30
CA ALA A 84 45.82 1.37 -27.56
C ALA A 84 44.80 1.99 -26.61
N GLN A 85 43.60 2.27 -27.11
CA GLN A 85 42.48 2.72 -26.30
C GLN A 85 41.57 1.53 -25.96
N LEU A 86 40.72 1.70 -24.95
CA LEU A 86 39.64 0.75 -24.65
C LEU A 86 38.78 0.52 -25.91
N PRO A 87 38.02 -0.59 -26.00
CA PRO A 87 37.05 -0.79 -27.07
C PRO A 87 36.18 0.46 -27.25
N GLY A 88 36.01 0.93 -28.48
CA GLY A 88 35.45 2.27 -28.75
C GLY A 88 34.07 2.51 -28.12
N LEU A 89 33.19 1.50 -28.14
CA LEU A 89 31.87 1.57 -27.50
C LEU A 89 31.98 1.69 -25.97
N LEU A 90 32.80 0.84 -25.34
CA LEU A 90 33.04 0.89 -23.89
C LEU A 90 33.59 2.25 -23.47
N GLN A 91 34.56 2.78 -24.21
CA GLN A 91 35.15 4.08 -23.92
C GLN A 91 34.11 5.21 -24.03
N ALA A 92 33.32 5.22 -25.11
CA ALA A 92 32.27 6.22 -25.31
C ALA A 92 31.17 6.14 -24.23
N ASN A 93 30.77 4.92 -23.84
CA ASN A 93 29.79 4.70 -22.77
C ASN A 93 30.32 5.15 -21.40
N VAL A 94 31.56 4.78 -21.05
CA VAL A 94 32.21 5.23 -19.80
C VAL A 94 32.34 6.75 -19.77
N GLN A 95 32.70 7.40 -20.90
CA GLN A 95 32.80 8.85 -20.99
C GLN A 95 31.45 9.55 -20.81
N ARG A 96 30.38 9.03 -21.42
CA ARG A 96 29.03 9.56 -21.22
C ARG A 96 28.56 9.43 -19.78
N LEU A 97 28.78 8.28 -19.15
CA LEU A 97 28.48 8.09 -17.73
C LEU A 97 29.30 9.05 -16.87
N ALA A 98 30.59 9.20 -17.16
CA ALA A 98 31.46 10.12 -16.46
C ALA A 98 30.98 11.56 -16.56
N ALA A 99 30.53 12.00 -17.74
CA ALA A 99 29.95 13.33 -17.92
C ALA A 99 28.62 13.50 -17.15
N LEU A 100 27.80 12.44 -17.07
CA LEU A 100 26.50 12.48 -16.41
C LEU A 100 26.61 12.52 -14.88
N VAL A 101 27.42 11.63 -14.28
CA VAL A 101 27.52 11.50 -12.80
C VAL A 101 28.77 12.13 -12.21
N GLY A 102 29.67 12.66 -13.06
CA GLY A 102 30.88 13.38 -12.65
C GLY A 102 32.08 12.49 -12.31
N LEU A 103 32.22 11.31 -12.92
CA LEU A 103 33.33 10.38 -12.62
C LEU A 103 34.69 10.94 -13.05
N ASP A 104 35.68 10.84 -12.17
CA ASP A 104 37.05 11.22 -12.50
C ASP A 104 37.78 10.15 -13.33
N ALA A 105 39.05 10.38 -13.67
CA ALA A 105 39.84 9.44 -14.47
C ALA A 105 40.12 8.11 -13.74
N VAL A 106 40.16 8.10 -12.40
CA VAL A 106 40.38 6.90 -11.58
C VAL A 106 39.11 6.05 -11.62
N ASP A 107 37.97 6.67 -11.36
CA ASP A 107 36.65 6.05 -11.41
C ASP A 107 36.37 5.42 -12.79
N GLN A 108 36.67 6.14 -13.87
CA GLN A 108 36.48 5.66 -15.25
C GLN A 108 37.30 4.40 -15.54
N ARG A 109 38.56 4.34 -15.09
CA ARG A 109 39.42 3.17 -15.30
C ARG A 109 38.97 1.97 -14.49
N ILE A 110 38.53 2.18 -13.25
CA ILE A 110 37.98 1.13 -12.39
C ILE A 110 36.68 0.59 -13.00
N LEU A 111 35.77 1.47 -13.45
CA LEU A 111 34.51 1.07 -14.08
C LEU A 111 34.76 0.27 -15.36
N ALA A 112 35.65 0.75 -16.24
CA ALA A 112 35.97 0.06 -17.48
C ALA A 112 36.55 -1.35 -17.23
N PHE A 113 37.45 -1.48 -16.25
CA PHE A 113 37.98 -2.79 -15.85
C PHE A 113 36.88 -3.70 -15.30
N ALA A 114 36.02 -3.20 -14.41
CA ALA A 114 34.94 -3.98 -13.83
C ALA A 114 33.97 -4.48 -14.91
N VAL A 115 33.60 -3.63 -15.87
CA VAL A 115 32.75 -4.04 -17.01
C VAL A 115 33.43 -5.15 -17.82
N CYS A 116 34.72 -5.03 -18.13
CA CYS A 116 35.46 -6.08 -18.83
C CYS A 116 35.54 -7.37 -18.00
N LEU A 117 35.76 -7.29 -16.69
CA LEU A 117 35.82 -8.45 -15.81
C LEU A 117 34.51 -9.23 -15.79
N HIS A 118 33.38 -8.54 -15.90
CA HIS A 118 32.06 -9.18 -15.93
C HIS A 118 31.67 -9.75 -17.31
N ASN A 119 32.25 -9.23 -18.39
CA ASN A 119 31.88 -9.61 -19.76
C ASN A 119 32.92 -10.50 -20.49
N ASP A 120 34.19 -10.50 -20.08
CA ASP A 120 35.24 -11.32 -20.67
C ASP A 120 35.55 -12.54 -19.80
N PRO A 121 35.21 -13.78 -20.24
CA PRO A 121 35.45 -14.99 -19.44
C PRO A 121 36.93 -15.24 -19.17
N LEU A 122 37.82 -14.97 -20.13
CA LEU A 122 39.26 -15.23 -19.97
C LEU A 122 39.87 -14.28 -18.93
N LEU A 123 39.38 -13.05 -18.83
CA LEU A 123 39.78 -12.11 -17.78
C LEU A 123 39.28 -12.54 -16.40
N ASP A 124 38.02 -12.99 -16.29
CA ASP A 124 37.44 -13.54 -15.06
C ASP A 124 38.25 -14.75 -14.56
N ASP A 125 38.53 -15.66 -15.48
CA ASP A 125 39.30 -16.87 -15.23
C ASP A 125 40.76 -16.58 -14.82
N ALA A 126 41.38 -15.56 -15.41
CA ALA A 126 42.68 -15.08 -14.97
C ALA A 126 42.61 -14.45 -13.57
N ALA A 127 41.52 -13.76 -13.23
CA ALA A 127 41.33 -13.16 -11.91
C ALA A 127 41.10 -14.21 -10.82
N ASP A 128 40.46 -15.33 -11.16
CA ASP A 128 40.24 -16.47 -10.25
C ASP A 128 41.54 -17.13 -9.79
N THR A 129 42.65 -16.94 -10.51
CA THR A 129 43.98 -17.39 -10.07
C THR A 129 44.48 -16.70 -8.79
N LEU A 130 43.85 -15.59 -8.38
CA LEU A 130 44.17 -14.88 -7.14
C LEU A 130 43.50 -15.47 -5.89
N ASP A 131 42.70 -16.53 -6.04
CA ASP A 131 41.87 -17.13 -4.98
C ASP A 131 40.92 -16.12 -4.31
N SER A 132 40.54 -16.37 -3.05
CA SER A 132 39.66 -15.50 -2.28
C SER A 132 40.37 -14.23 -1.80
N LEU A 133 39.80 -13.07 -2.14
CA LEU A 133 40.32 -11.76 -1.80
C LEU A 133 39.49 -11.08 -0.70
N SER A 134 40.18 -10.49 0.27
CA SER A 134 39.60 -9.50 1.20
C SER A 134 39.46 -8.13 0.52
N THR A 135 38.63 -7.25 1.08
CA THR A 135 38.45 -5.87 0.59
C THR A 135 39.76 -5.11 0.41
N THR A 136 40.72 -5.29 1.32
CA THR A 136 42.04 -4.63 1.22
C THR A 136 42.85 -5.18 0.05
N GLN A 137 42.80 -6.49 -0.19
CA GLN A 137 43.48 -7.11 -1.32
C GLN A 137 42.84 -6.71 -2.64
N VAL A 138 41.51 -6.52 -2.71
CA VAL A 138 40.85 -5.99 -3.92
C VAL A 138 41.39 -4.61 -4.29
N VAL A 139 41.56 -3.70 -3.31
CA VAL A 139 42.14 -2.37 -3.54
C VAL A 139 43.57 -2.48 -4.08
N GLN A 140 44.41 -3.31 -3.45
CA GLN A 140 45.81 -3.51 -3.87
C GLN A 140 45.91 -4.13 -5.27
N THR A 141 45.07 -5.12 -5.55
CA THR A 141 44.97 -5.76 -6.86
C THR A 141 44.58 -4.73 -7.92
N LEU A 142 43.53 -3.93 -7.71
CA LEU A 142 43.11 -2.90 -8.66
C LEU A 142 44.16 -1.79 -8.84
N ALA A 143 44.83 -1.38 -7.76
CA ALA A 143 45.93 -0.41 -7.81
C ALA A 143 47.08 -0.90 -8.69
N MET A 144 47.46 -2.18 -8.55
CA MET A 144 48.47 -2.82 -9.39
C MET A 144 47.99 -2.98 -10.84
N LEU A 145 46.78 -3.52 -11.06
CA LEU A 145 46.23 -3.80 -12.38
C LEU A 145 46.02 -2.56 -13.22
N LEU A 146 45.66 -1.45 -12.59
CA LEU A 146 45.37 -0.19 -13.26
C LEU A 146 46.53 0.80 -13.14
N GLU A 147 47.64 0.46 -12.48
CA GLU A 147 48.74 1.39 -12.20
C GLU A 147 48.21 2.70 -11.60
N LEU A 148 47.39 2.57 -10.56
CA LEU A 148 46.78 3.67 -9.83
C LEU A 148 47.32 3.68 -8.39
N PRO A 149 47.47 4.85 -7.75
CA PRO A 149 47.82 4.93 -6.34
C PRO A 149 46.77 4.24 -5.44
N ASP A 150 47.21 3.41 -4.48
CA ASP A 150 46.31 2.68 -3.55
C ASP A 150 45.30 3.61 -2.86
N ALA A 151 45.76 4.79 -2.44
CA ALA A 151 44.92 5.79 -1.79
C ALA A 151 43.75 6.27 -2.68
N GLN A 152 43.99 6.45 -3.99
CA GLN A 152 42.96 6.89 -4.94
C GLN A 152 41.96 5.77 -5.21
N VAL A 153 42.43 4.53 -5.38
CA VAL A 153 41.55 3.36 -5.55
C VAL A 153 40.68 3.14 -4.31
N ARG A 154 41.27 3.25 -3.11
CA ARG A 154 40.55 3.13 -1.84
C ARG A 154 39.47 4.21 -1.69
N GLN A 155 39.75 5.44 -2.15
CA GLN A 155 38.79 6.53 -2.16
C GLN A 155 37.64 6.25 -3.14
N ALA A 156 37.94 5.82 -4.36
CA ALA A 156 36.95 5.50 -5.40
C ALA A 156 36.01 4.35 -4.99
N LEU A 157 36.55 3.28 -4.39
CA LEU A 157 35.80 2.12 -3.88
C LEU A 157 35.21 2.36 -2.47
N GLY A 158 35.47 3.53 -1.89
CA GLY A 158 34.93 3.95 -0.61
C GLY A 158 33.40 4.08 -0.68
N SER A 159 32.72 3.97 0.47
CA SER A 159 31.26 4.22 0.53
C SER A 159 30.87 5.66 0.15
N GLN A 160 31.84 6.57 0.16
CA GLN A 160 31.73 7.97 -0.27
C GLN A 160 32.26 8.24 -1.68
N GLY A 161 32.89 7.25 -2.32
CA GLY A 161 33.41 7.38 -3.69
C GLY A 161 32.28 7.53 -4.70
N LEU A 162 32.57 8.13 -5.85
CA LEU A 162 31.54 8.43 -6.87
C LEU A 162 30.97 7.17 -7.50
N LEU A 163 31.76 6.11 -7.68
CA LEU A 163 31.30 4.81 -8.14
C LEU A 163 30.21 4.22 -7.24
N ALA A 164 30.44 4.22 -5.92
CA ALA A 164 29.44 3.78 -4.96
C ALA A 164 28.26 4.76 -4.93
N ARG A 165 28.52 6.08 -4.94
CA ARG A 165 27.49 7.14 -4.86
C ARG A 165 26.54 7.19 -6.04
N SER A 166 27.05 6.90 -7.22
CA SER A 166 26.29 6.80 -8.46
C SER A 166 25.56 5.46 -8.62
N GLY A 167 25.80 4.48 -7.73
CA GLY A 167 25.19 3.16 -7.83
C GLY A 167 25.73 2.29 -8.98
N LEU A 168 26.78 2.74 -9.67
CA LEU A 168 27.39 2.03 -10.80
C LEU A 168 28.19 0.81 -10.38
N LEU A 169 28.89 0.90 -9.24
CA LEU A 169 29.76 -0.15 -8.72
C LEU A 169 29.78 -0.12 -7.20
N ALA A 170 29.59 -1.28 -6.59
CA ALA A 170 29.73 -1.51 -5.16
C ALA A 170 30.81 -2.57 -4.90
N VAL A 171 31.40 -2.52 -3.71
CA VAL A 171 32.33 -3.56 -3.26
C VAL A 171 31.70 -4.31 -2.11
N ASP A 172 31.62 -5.63 -2.22
CA ASP A 172 31.21 -6.49 -1.12
C ASP A 172 32.29 -6.47 -0.02
N ARG A 173 31.92 -5.90 1.12
CA ARG A 173 32.82 -5.75 2.27
C ARG A 173 32.78 -6.96 3.22
N SER A 174 31.93 -7.95 2.98
CA SER A 174 31.73 -9.10 3.85
C SER A 174 32.63 -10.27 3.45
N GLY A 175 33.40 -10.82 4.42
CA GLY A 175 34.27 -11.98 4.17
C GLY A 175 35.27 -11.83 3.01
N SER A 176 35.71 -12.96 2.47
CA SER A 176 36.58 -13.06 1.30
C SER A 176 35.89 -13.83 0.18
N SER A 177 36.02 -13.38 -1.06
CA SER A 177 35.45 -14.02 -2.25
C SER A 177 36.29 -13.70 -3.49
N ARG A 178 35.95 -14.27 -4.65
CA ARG A 178 36.67 -14.02 -5.92
C ARG A 178 36.54 -12.56 -6.34
N LEU A 179 37.49 -12.07 -7.16
CA LEU A 179 37.55 -10.66 -7.55
C LEU A 179 36.25 -10.16 -8.18
N LYS A 180 35.67 -10.93 -9.12
CA LYS A 180 34.40 -10.60 -9.77
C LYS A 180 33.24 -10.54 -8.78
N GLY A 181 33.14 -11.50 -7.87
CA GLY A 181 32.12 -11.52 -6.82
C GLY A 181 32.27 -10.37 -5.81
N LYS A 182 33.49 -9.84 -5.62
CA LYS A 182 33.73 -8.66 -4.77
C LYS A 182 33.34 -7.35 -5.43
N ILE A 183 33.34 -7.26 -6.76
CA ILE A 183 33.06 -6.04 -7.51
C ILE A 183 31.68 -6.19 -8.15
N GLU A 184 30.67 -5.62 -7.52
CA GLU A 184 29.28 -5.74 -7.95
C GLU A 184 28.90 -4.53 -8.81
N LEU A 185 28.49 -4.78 -10.05
CA LEU A 185 27.93 -3.75 -10.94
C LEU A 185 26.42 -3.58 -10.72
N LEU A 186 25.82 -2.58 -11.38
CA LEU A 186 24.38 -2.31 -11.32
C LEU A 186 23.53 -3.54 -11.69
N SER A 187 23.91 -4.25 -12.75
CA SER A 187 23.32 -5.51 -13.19
C SER A 187 24.29 -6.23 -14.15
N HIS A 188 24.01 -7.50 -14.47
CA HIS A 188 24.74 -8.20 -15.52
C HIS A 188 24.46 -7.57 -16.91
N THR A 189 23.18 -7.29 -17.22
CA THR A 189 22.77 -6.59 -18.44
C THR A 189 23.46 -5.23 -18.61
N PHE A 190 23.74 -4.51 -17.51
CA PHE A 190 24.50 -3.27 -17.54
C PHE A 190 25.91 -3.47 -18.12
N ALA A 191 26.63 -4.50 -17.69
CA ALA A 191 27.98 -4.78 -18.21
C ALA A 191 27.95 -5.12 -19.70
N ASP A 192 26.95 -5.87 -20.15
CA ASP A 192 26.77 -6.26 -21.54
C ASP A 192 26.45 -5.04 -22.42
N LEU A 193 25.49 -4.21 -22.01
CA LEU A 193 25.09 -3.01 -22.76
C LEU A 193 26.24 -2.00 -22.89
N MET A 194 27.10 -1.90 -21.86
CA MET A 194 28.28 -1.05 -21.87
C MET A 194 29.29 -1.41 -22.96
N VAL A 195 29.32 -2.67 -23.42
CA VAL A 195 30.26 -3.12 -24.47
C VAL A 195 29.54 -3.31 -25.82
N ALA A 196 28.29 -3.76 -25.81
CA ALA A 196 27.58 -4.20 -27.01
C ALA A 196 26.83 -3.09 -27.77
N SER A 197 26.50 -1.97 -27.11
CA SER A 197 25.61 -0.95 -27.69
C SER A 197 26.06 0.48 -27.40
N ASP A 198 25.77 1.38 -28.35
CA ASP A 198 25.86 2.83 -28.17
C ASP A 198 24.67 3.33 -27.34
N ALA A 199 24.61 2.94 -26.06
CA ALA A 199 23.47 3.15 -25.20
C ALA A 199 23.39 4.59 -24.66
N ASP A 200 22.20 5.20 -24.74
CA ASP A 200 21.84 6.31 -23.86
C ASP A 200 22.04 5.85 -22.40
N PRO A 201 22.67 6.65 -21.50
CA PRO A 201 22.79 6.30 -20.09
C PRO A 201 21.51 5.75 -19.45
N ILE A 202 20.33 6.22 -19.83
CA ILE A 202 19.07 5.72 -19.27
C ILE A 202 18.78 4.29 -19.72
N HIS A 203 19.17 3.93 -20.94
CA HIS A 203 19.05 2.56 -21.43
C HIS A 203 19.91 1.58 -20.62
N LEU A 204 20.97 2.05 -19.97
CA LEU A 204 21.80 1.23 -19.08
C LEU A 204 21.10 0.85 -17.76
N LEU A 205 20.00 1.52 -17.42
CA LEU A 205 19.19 1.18 -16.25
C LEU A 205 18.12 0.11 -16.55
N ARG A 206 18.04 -0.38 -17.79
CA ARG A 206 17.06 -1.37 -18.23
C ARG A 206 17.08 -2.61 -17.33
N GLY A 207 15.90 -3.16 -17.07
CA GLY A 207 15.70 -4.30 -16.17
C GLY A 207 15.79 -3.96 -14.68
N LYS A 208 16.14 -2.71 -14.32
CA LYS A 208 16.17 -2.22 -12.93
C LYS A 208 15.32 -0.97 -12.71
N ILE A 209 15.27 -0.08 -13.70
CA ILE A 209 14.42 1.11 -13.72
C ILE A 209 13.66 1.11 -15.04
N GLN A 210 12.36 1.37 -14.97
CA GLN A 210 11.50 1.40 -16.15
C GLN A 210 10.63 2.66 -16.17
N PRO A 211 10.37 3.25 -17.35
CA PRO A 211 9.37 4.31 -17.45
C PRO A 211 8.00 3.74 -17.08
N ALA A 212 7.27 4.43 -16.21
CA ALA A 212 5.94 4.00 -15.81
C ALA A 212 4.96 4.15 -17.00
N ALA A 213 4.04 3.20 -17.11
CA ALA A 213 2.94 3.29 -18.06
C ALA A 213 2.09 4.55 -17.79
N PRO A 214 1.46 5.15 -18.81
CA PRO A 214 0.56 6.28 -18.62
C PRO A 214 -0.59 5.89 -17.68
N GLY A 215 -0.92 6.80 -16.76
CA GLY A 215 -2.04 6.62 -15.83
C GLY A 215 -3.39 6.64 -16.55
N GLN A 216 -4.33 5.85 -16.04
CA GLN A 216 -5.72 5.84 -16.49
C GLN A 216 -6.55 6.87 -15.74
N LEU A 217 -6.18 7.16 -14.49
CA LEU A 217 -6.87 8.11 -13.62
C LEU A 217 -6.25 9.50 -13.67
N ARG A 218 -7.09 10.52 -13.48
CA ARG A 218 -6.69 11.94 -13.36
C ARG A 218 -6.78 12.37 -11.90
N LEU A 219 -6.12 13.47 -11.56
CA LEU A 219 -6.21 14.04 -10.19
C LEU A 219 -7.65 14.37 -9.76
N ALA A 220 -8.55 14.66 -10.71
CA ALA A 220 -9.97 14.87 -10.43
C ALA A 220 -10.68 13.62 -9.89
N ASP A 221 -10.16 12.43 -10.19
CA ASP A 221 -10.67 11.15 -9.68
C ASP A 221 -10.25 10.89 -8.23
N TYR A 222 -9.47 11.79 -7.61
CA TYR A 222 -8.98 11.70 -6.23
C TYR A 222 -9.59 12.79 -5.33
N GLY A 223 -10.81 13.24 -5.61
CA GLY A 223 -11.47 14.33 -4.87
C GLY A 223 -11.55 14.13 -3.35
N HIS A 224 -11.64 12.89 -2.86
CA HIS A 224 -11.63 12.60 -1.42
C HIS A 224 -10.32 12.95 -0.69
N ILE A 225 -9.20 13.12 -1.40
CA ILE A 225 -7.93 13.61 -0.83
C ILE A 225 -7.57 15.01 -1.35
N GLN A 226 -8.55 15.79 -1.81
CA GLN A 226 -8.32 17.12 -2.37
C GLN A 226 -7.49 18.05 -1.43
N PRO A 227 -7.76 18.12 -0.11
CA PRO A 227 -6.94 18.95 0.79
C PRO A 227 -5.45 18.57 0.78
N THR A 228 -5.15 17.28 0.63
CA THR A 228 -3.76 16.80 0.51
C THR A 228 -3.18 17.18 -0.86
N LEU A 229 -3.94 17.03 -1.95
CA LEU A 229 -3.51 17.41 -3.29
C LEU A 229 -3.23 18.90 -3.42
N ASP A 230 -3.97 19.74 -2.71
CA ASP A 230 -3.77 21.20 -2.66
C ASP A 230 -2.42 21.59 -2.05
N ILE A 231 -1.81 20.70 -1.25
CA ILE A 231 -0.48 20.88 -0.67
C ILE A 231 0.59 20.19 -1.53
N VAL A 232 0.36 18.94 -1.94
CA VAL A 232 1.32 18.13 -2.70
C VAL A 232 1.66 18.78 -4.04
N ARG A 233 0.67 19.29 -4.77
CA ARG A 233 0.90 19.82 -6.12
C ARG A 233 1.77 21.08 -6.12
N PRO A 234 1.50 22.12 -5.32
CA PRO A 234 2.40 23.27 -5.25
C PRO A 234 3.78 22.90 -4.71
N TRP A 235 3.86 21.99 -3.74
CA TRP A 235 5.13 21.53 -3.19
C TRP A 235 6.02 20.88 -4.24
N LEU A 236 5.50 19.90 -4.98
CA LEU A 236 6.25 19.21 -6.03
C LEU A 236 6.66 20.15 -7.17
N ARG A 237 5.78 21.09 -7.57
CA ARG A 237 6.12 22.12 -8.58
C ARG A 237 7.23 23.06 -8.09
N HIS A 238 7.17 23.47 -6.83
CA HIS A 238 8.22 24.29 -6.21
C HIS A 238 9.54 23.54 -6.17
N ALA A 239 9.54 22.30 -5.66
CA ALA A 239 10.70 21.43 -5.61
C ALA A 239 11.34 21.22 -6.99
N GLN A 240 10.54 20.99 -8.03
CA GLN A 240 11.01 20.85 -9.40
C GLN A 240 11.60 22.16 -9.94
N GLY A 241 10.96 23.30 -9.66
CA GLY A 241 11.42 24.62 -10.09
C GLY A 241 12.72 25.08 -9.43
N THR A 242 12.96 24.71 -8.17
CA THR A 242 14.18 25.06 -7.44
C THR A 242 15.26 23.98 -7.49
N GLN A 243 15.00 22.85 -8.16
CA GLN A 243 15.82 21.63 -8.09
C GLN A 243 16.19 21.24 -6.65
N ARG A 244 15.18 21.30 -5.76
CA ARG A 244 15.37 20.98 -4.34
C ARG A 244 15.78 19.51 -4.20
N ARG A 245 16.83 19.26 -3.43
CA ARG A 245 17.24 17.91 -3.04
C ARG A 245 16.49 17.45 -1.79
N GLY A 246 16.40 16.14 -1.61
CA GLY A 246 15.81 15.55 -0.42
C GLY A 246 14.29 15.42 -0.48
N VAL A 247 13.68 15.51 -1.67
CA VAL A 247 12.22 15.57 -1.82
C VAL A 247 11.64 14.15 -1.83
N ASN A 248 10.95 13.76 -0.76
CA ASN A 248 10.41 12.42 -0.56
C ASN A 248 8.98 12.49 0.00
N LEU A 249 8.05 11.89 -0.75
CA LEU A 249 6.65 11.78 -0.32
C LEU A 249 6.34 10.31 -0.05
N TYR A 250 5.84 10.02 1.14
CA TYR A 250 5.41 8.69 1.53
C TYR A 250 3.89 8.58 1.45
N LEU A 251 3.42 7.67 0.60
CA LEU A 251 2.02 7.40 0.36
C LEU A 251 1.68 5.98 0.82
N HIS A 252 0.79 5.87 1.80
CA HIS A 252 0.32 4.58 2.29
C HIS A 252 -1.19 4.42 2.10
N GLY A 253 -1.67 3.18 2.04
CA GLY A 253 -3.10 2.92 1.96
C GLY A 253 -3.39 1.47 1.63
N ALA A 254 -4.63 1.05 1.81
CA ALA A 254 -5.02 -0.33 1.55
C ALA A 254 -4.68 -0.79 0.11
N PRO A 255 -4.46 -2.09 -0.12
CA PRO A 255 -4.25 -2.61 -1.46
C PRO A 255 -5.41 -2.24 -2.40
N GLY A 256 -5.08 -1.80 -3.62
CA GLY A 256 -6.08 -1.49 -4.64
C GLY A 256 -6.78 -0.12 -4.52
N THR A 257 -6.34 0.77 -3.61
CA THR A 257 -6.85 2.16 -3.52
C THR A 257 -6.38 3.07 -4.66
N GLY A 258 -5.42 2.62 -5.48
CA GLY A 258 -4.93 3.36 -6.64
C GLY A 258 -3.69 4.23 -6.38
N LYS A 259 -2.79 3.79 -5.47
CA LYS A 259 -1.54 4.50 -5.13
C LYS A 259 -0.64 4.72 -6.35
N THR A 260 -0.37 3.66 -7.11
CA THR A 260 0.43 3.70 -8.35
C THR A 260 -0.22 4.59 -9.41
N GLU A 261 -1.54 4.57 -9.53
CA GLU A 261 -2.29 5.46 -10.44
C GLU A 261 -2.22 6.92 -10.00
N LEU A 262 -2.21 7.21 -8.69
CA LEU A 262 -2.04 8.57 -8.17
C LEU A 262 -0.65 9.10 -8.50
N ALA A 263 0.39 8.28 -8.37
CA ALA A 263 1.75 8.64 -8.78
C ALA A 263 1.83 8.99 -10.27
N ARG A 264 1.18 8.19 -11.13
CA ARG A 264 1.07 8.46 -12.58
C ARG A 264 0.33 9.77 -12.86
N ALA A 265 -0.79 10.01 -12.18
CA ALA A 265 -1.58 11.23 -12.32
C ALA A 265 -0.80 12.49 -11.87
N LEU A 266 -0.02 12.40 -10.79
CA LEU A 266 0.85 13.48 -10.31
C LEU A 266 1.95 13.80 -11.33
N ALA A 267 2.61 12.78 -11.88
CA ALA A 267 3.64 12.97 -12.89
C ALA A 267 3.08 13.65 -14.16
N GLN A 268 1.88 13.24 -14.59
CA GLN A 268 1.19 13.84 -15.72
C GLN A 268 0.81 15.31 -15.46
N ASP A 269 0.29 15.65 -14.28
CA ASP A 269 -0.03 17.04 -13.89
C ASP A 269 1.21 17.93 -13.81
N MET A 270 2.36 17.37 -13.44
CA MET A 270 3.65 18.06 -13.40
C MET A 270 4.34 18.15 -14.76
N GLY A 271 3.88 17.41 -15.77
CA GLY A 271 4.53 17.34 -17.08
C GLY A 271 5.95 16.76 -17.02
N CYS A 272 6.16 15.74 -16.17
CA CYS A 272 7.43 15.05 -16.01
C CYS A 272 7.31 13.55 -16.29
N GLU A 273 8.42 12.91 -16.64
CA GLU A 273 8.49 11.46 -16.81
C GLU A 273 8.45 10.77 -15.44
N LEU A 274 7.69 9.69 -15.30
CA LEU A 274 7.70 8.85 -14.10
C LEU A 274 8.54 7.60 -14.37
N PHE A 275 9.48 7.31 -13.49
CA PHE A 275 10.31 6.11 -13.54
C PHE A 275 10.06 5.26 -12.30
N GLU A 276 9.89 3.96 -12.48
CA GLU A 276 9.61 3.00 -11.43
C GLU A 276 10.82 2.09 -11.18
N VAL A 277 11.10 1.83 -9.90
CA VAL A 277 12.10 0.85 -9.48
C VAL A 277 11.49 -0.53 -9.60
N ALA A 278 12.05 -1.36 -10.48
CA ALA A 278 11.54 -2.68 -10.77
C ALA A 278 11.56 -3.57 -9.50
N SER A 279 10.48 -4.34 -9.32
CA SER A 279 10.37 -5.40 -8.32
C SER A 279 10.87 -6.76 -8.86
N GLU A 280 10.82 -6.95 -10.18
CA GLU A 280 11.20 -8.16 -10.90
C GLU A 280 12.29 -7.81 -11.93
N ASP A 281 13.20 -8.76 -12.20
CA ASP A 281 14.21 -8.61 -13.25
C ASP A 281 13.68 -9.00 -14.64
N GLU A 282 14.57 -9.06 -15.64
CA GLU A 282 14.19 -9.36 -17.03
C GLU A 282 13.66 -10.78 -17.24
N ASP A 283 13.99 -11.70 -16.33
CA ASP A 283 13.52 -13.09 -16.33
C ASP A 283 12.22 -13.27 -15.53
N GLY A 284 11.74 -12.20 -14.87
CA GLY A 284 10.55 -12.21 -14.00
C GLY A 284 10.86 -12.68 -12.57
N ASP A 285 12.13 -12.79 -12.20
CA ASP A 285 12.53 -13.21 -10.87
C ASP A 285 12.51 -12.01 -9.89
N PRO A 286 12.09 -12.20 -8.62
CA PRO A 286 12.06 -11.13 -7.63
C PRO A 286 13.44 -10.52 -7.36
N ILE A 287 13.52 -9.19 -7.38
CA ILE A 287 14.75 -8.44 -7.09
C ILE A 287 14.88 -8.23 -5.58
N SER A 288 16.06 -8.56 -5.03
CA SER A 288 16.32 -8.35 -3.60
C SER A 288 16.21 -6.87 -3.18
N PRO A 289 15.77 -6.57 -1.94
CA PRO A 289 15.59 -5.19 -1.47
C PRO A 289 16.86 -4.33 -1.57
N VAL A 290 18.04 -4.91 -1.30
CA VAL A 290 19.35 -4.24 -1.46
C VAL A 290 19.60 -3.86 -2.92
N SER A 291 19.23 -4.72 -3.86
CA SER A 291 19.40 -4.46 -5.30
C SER A 291 18.44 -3.39 -5.79
N ARG A 292 17.17 -3.41 -5.34
CA ARG A 292 16.18 -2.34 -5.63
C ARG A 292 16.69 -0.97 -5.12
N LEU A 293 17.29 -0.97 -3.94
CA LEU A 293 17.90 0.21 -3.33
C LEU A 293 19.14 0.75 -4.10
N ARG A 294 19.96 -0.15 -4.66
CA ARG A 294 21.07 0.24 -5.55
C ARG A 294 20.56 0.80 -6.88
N ALA A 295 19.54 0.16 -7.46
CA ALA A 295 18.88 0.65 -8.67
C ALA A 295 18.30 2.04 -8.45
N PHE A 296 17.59 2.27 -7.33
CA PHE A 296 17.09 3.57 -6.94
C PHE A 296 18.21 4.62 -6.87
N ARG A 297 19.37 4.28 -6.28
CA ARG A 297 20.53 5.17 -6.21
C ARG A 297 21.09 5.53 -7.59
N ALA A 298 21.18 4.55 -8.48
CA ALA A 298 21.60 4.79 -9.85
C ALA A 298 20.62 5.69 -10.59
N ALA A 299 19.32 5.43 -10.46
CA ALA A 299 18.26 6.26 -11.03
C ALA A 299 18.35 7.71 -10.58
N GLN A 300 18.55 7.94 -9.28
CA GLN A 300 18.74 9.27 -8.71
C GLN A 300 19.89 10.04 -9.38
N SER A 301 21.00 9.35 -9.67
CA SER A 301 22.17 9.99 -10.28
C SER A 301 21.96 10.24 -11.78
N PHE A 302 21.35 9.28 -12.48
CA PHE A 302 21.18 9.33 -13.93
C PHE A 302 20.06 10.30 -14.36
N LEU A 303 19.02 10.43 -13.54
CA LEU A 303 17.85 11.25 -13.82
C LEU A 303 17.94 12.65 -13.19
N ALA A 304 19.03 12.97 -12.48
CA ALA A 304 19.22 14.23 -11.76
C ALA A 304 19.07 15.50 -12.64
N GLN A 305 19.39 15.40 -13.93
CA GLN A 305 19.29 16.51 -14.88
C GLN A 305 17.99 16.51 -15.69
N ARG A 306 17.08 15.55 -15.45
CA ARG A 306 15.81 15.42 -16.16
C ARG A 306 14.65 15.95 -15.33
N LYS A 307 13.56 16.32 -16.02
CA LYS A 307 12.25 16.53 -15.39
C LYS A 307 11.61 15.17 -15.16
N ALA A 308 11.99 14.52 -14.07
CA ALA A 308 11.55 13.17 -13.71
C ALA A 308 11.00 13.10 -12.28
N LEU A 309 10.16 12.11 -12.03
CA LEU A 309 9.79 11.59 -10.72
C LEU A 309 10.21 10.13 -10.63
N LEU A 310 10.61 9.72 -9.43
CA LEU A 310 10.87 8.31 -9.12
C LEU A 310 9.74 7.71 -8.29
N LEU A 311 9.38 6.47 -8.60
CA LEU A 311 8.43 5.66 -7.89
C LEU A 311 9.13 4.44 -7.29
N PHE A 312 9.01 4.29 -5.98
CA PHE A 312 9.42 3.08 -5.27
C PHE A 312 8.16 2.46 -4.67
N ASP A 313 7.66 1.37 -5.28
CA ASP A 313 6.50 0.63 -4.77
C ASP A 313 6.92 -0.44 -3.74
N GLU A 314 5.99 -0.91 -2.92
CA GLU A 314 6.22 -1.97 -1.92
C GLU A 314 7.43 -1.69 -1.01
N VAL A 315 7.46 -0.47 -0.45
CA VAL A 315 8.57 -0.02 0.41
C VAL A 315 8.67 -0.82 1.71
N GLU A 316 7.60 -1.49 2.12
CA GLU A 316 7.61 -2.42 3.26
C GLU A 316 8.72 -3.47 3.16
N ASP A 317 9.07 -3.95 1.97
CA ASP A 317 10.16 -4.93 1.76
C ASP A 317 11.54 -4.39 2.15
N VAL A 318 11.68 -3.07 2.15
CA VAL A 318 12.94 -2.37 2.48
C VAL A 318 12.94 -1.93 3.93
N PHE A 319 11.82 -1.38 4.41
CA PHE A 319 11.74 -0.62 5.66
C PHE A 319 11.16 -1.40 6.84
N CYS A 320 10.31 -2.40 6.62
CA CYS A 320 9.65 -3.12 7.70
C CYS A 320 10.52 -4.26 8.22
N ASP A 321 10.67 -4.33 9.54
CA ASP A 321 11.40 -5.42 10.20
C ASP A 321 10.58 -6.72 10.14
N SER A 322 11.26 -7.84 9.95
CA SER A 322 10.69 -9.17 10.11
C SER A 322 10.82 -9.60 11.58
N PRO A 323 9.92 -10.43 12.14
CA PRO A 323 10.05 -10.94 13.52
C PRO A 323 11.39 -11.60 13.84
N LEU A 324 12.11 -12.09 12.83
CA LEU A 324 13.38 -12.81 12.96
C LEU A 324 14.60 -12.01 12.47
N GLU A 325 14.40 -10.96 11.68
CA GLU A 325 15.48 -10.26 10.99
C GLU A 325 15.25 -8.74 10.91
N ARG A 326 16.33 -7.98 11.09
CA ARG A 326 16.31 -6.53 10.87
C ARG A 326 16.08 -6.25 9.39
N SER A 327 15.24 -5.27 9.09
CA SER A 327 15.02 -4.77 7.75
C SER A 327 16.33 -4.35 7.07
N THR A 328 16.31 -4.39 5.74
CA THR A 328 17.40 -3.85 4.92
C THR A 328 17.70 -2.41 5.31
N ALA A 329 16.65 -1.65 5.63
CA ALA A 329 16.77 -0.27 6.05
C ALA A 329 17.50 -0.08 7.38
N GLN A 330 17.20 -0.87 8.40
CA GLN A 330 17.92 -0.78 9.67
C GLN A 330 19.37 -1.22 9.51
N SER A 331 19.63 -2.25 8.72
CA SER A 331 20.98 -2.74 8.42
C SER A 331 21.82 -1.68 7.68
N HIS A 332 21.18 -0.80 6.90
CA HIS A 332 21.83 0.25 6.12
C HIS A 332 21.36 1.67 6.50
N LYS A 333 21.05 1.90 7.79
CA LYS A 333 20.38 3.12 8.27
C LYS A 333 21.09 4.42 7.89
N ALA A 334 22.40 4.51 8.10
CA ALA A 334 23.18 5.71 7.76
C ALA A 334 23.17 6.00 6.25
N TRP A 335 23.14 4.93 5.45
CA TRP A 335 23.13 5.01 4.00
C TRP A 335 21.78 5.49 3.47
N LEU A 336 20.66 4.91 3.94
CA LEU A 336 19.31 5.35 3.58
C LEU A 336 19.01 6.78 4.02
N ASN A 337 19.41 7.16 5.23
CA ASN A 337 19.20 8.52 5.73
C ASN A 337 19.77 9.55 4.77
N ARG A 338 21.01 9.33 4.31
CA ARG A 338 21.65 10.23 3.35
C ARG A 338 20.96 10.21 1.99
N MET A 339 20.44 9.06 1.56
CA MET A 339 19.68 8.99 0.31
C MET A 339 18.40 9.83 0.37
N LEU A 340 17.66 9.78 1.48
CA LEU A 340 16.46 10.59 1.68
C LEU A 340 16.79 12.08 1.86
N GLU A 341 17.96 12.43 2.41
CA GLU A 341 18.35 13.84 2.63
C GLU A 341 18.89 14.51 1.36
N ASP A 342 19.58 13.76 0.49
CA ASP A 342 20.32 14.31 -0.65
C ASP A 342 19.77 13.91 -2.04
N ASN A 343 18.63 13.19 -2.13
CA ASN A 343 18.14 12.72 -3.43
C ASN A 343 17.80 13.88 -4.38
N PRO A 344 18.41 13.94 -5.58
CA PRO A 344 18.19 15.02 -6.54
C PRO A 344 16.85 14.92 -7.28
N VAL A 345 16.31 13.72 -7.45
CA VAL A 345 15.03 13.49 -8.12
C VAL A 345 13.95 13.26 -7.05
N PRO A 346 12.83 14.00 -7.08
CA PRO A 346 11.74 13.79 -6.15
C PRO A 346 11.20 12.37 -6.25
N THR A 347 10.95 11.74 -5.10
CA THR A 347 10.57 10.33 -5.01
C THR A 347 9.23 10.14 -4.30
N LEU A 348 8.37 9.33 -4.90
CA LEU A 348 7.14 8.80 -4.33
C LEU A 348 7.41 7.40 -3.79
N TRP A 349 7.19 7.20 -2.50
CA TRP A 349 7.40 5.95 -1.78
C TRP A 349 6.04 5.37 -1.44
N LEU A 350 5.66 4.24 -2.05
CA LEU A 350 4.35 3.64 -1.86
C LEU A 350 4.40 2.46 -0.90
N SER A 351 3.44 2.39 0.01
CA SER A 351 3.28 1.24 0.89
C SER A 351 1.83 0.79 1.02
N ASN A 352 1.63 -0.50 1.28
CA ASN A 352 0.33 -1.01 1.68
C ASN A 352 0.05 -0.83 3.18
N THR A 353 1.07 -0.58 4.00
CA THR A 353 0.93 -0.44 5.46
C THR A 353 1.93 0.56 6.04
N VAL A 354 1.53 1.31 7.06
CA VAL A 354 2.49 2.15 7.85
C VAL A 354 3.07 1.38 9.03
N ALA A 355 2.52 0.19 9.32
CA ALA A 355 2.94 -0.61 10.45
C ALA A 355 4.34 -1.18 10.17
N GLY A 356 5.30 -0.88 11.05
CA GLY A 356 6.65 -1.44 10.99
C GLY A 356 7.75 -0.49 10.53
N MET A 357 7.43 0.73 10.08
CA MET A 357 8.45 1.73 9.73
C MET A 357 8.92 2.53 10.96
N ASP A 358 10.24 2.61 11.16
CA ASP A 358 10.85 3.39 12.26
C ASP A 358 10.58 4.89 12.11
N ALA A 359 10.18 5.54 13.21
CA ALA A 359 9.91 6.98 13.28
C ALA A 359 11.09 7.86 12.80
N ALA A 360 12.33 7.36 12.90
CA ALA A 360 13.51 8.02 12.38
C ALA A 360 13.53 8.16 10.85
N PHE A 361 12.86 7.25 10.13
CA PHE A 361 12.66 7.37 8.67
C PHE A 361 11.45 8.25 8.36
N ILE A 362 10.34 8.09 9.11
CA ILE A 362 9.12 8.88 8.93
C ILE A 362 9.42 10.39 8.93
N ARG A 363 10.23 10.87 9.89
CA ARG A 363 10.60 12.30 10.02
C ARG A 363 11.42 12.88 8.87
N ARG A 364 11.86 12.07 7.90
CA ARG A 364 12.67 12.49 6.75
C ARG A 364 11.89 12.54 5.45
N PHE A 365 10.65 12.07 5.45
CA PHE A 365 9.74 12.36 4.37
C PHE A 365 9.22 13.78 4.55
N ASP A 366 9.23 14.59 3.49
CA ASP A 366 8.64 15.93 3.53
C ASP A 366 7.14 15.85 3.79
N MET A 367 6.50 14.80 3.26
CA MET A 367 5.08 14.55 3.40
C MET A 367 4.81 13.07 3.61
N VAL A 368 3.92 12.77 4.54
CA VAL A 368 3.41 11.43 4.84
C VAL A 368 1.90 11.53 4.81
N PHE A 369 1.24 10.80 3.91
CA PHE A 369 -0.22 10.83 3.83
C PHE A 369 -0.83 9.49 3.42
N GLU A 370 -2.08 9.32 3.82
CA GLU A 370 -2.90 8.16 3.51
C GLU A 370 -3.67 8.38 2.21
N LEU A 371 -3.75 7.34 1.37
CA LEU A 371 -4.77 7.18 0.33
C LEU A 371 -5.83 6.20 0.87
N PRO A 372 -6.90 6.71 1.52
CA PRO A 372 -7.91 5.86 2.11
C PRO A 372 -8.76 5.20 1.02
N VAL A 373 -9.56 4.20 1.42
CA VAL A 373 -10.63 3.70 0.54
C VAL A 373 -11.59 4.87 0.29
N PRO A 374 -11.99 5.13 -0.97
CA PRO A 374 -12.83 6.29 -1.26
C PRO A 374 -14.13 6.27 -0.46
N PRO A 375 -14.68 7.44 -0.08
CA PRO A 375 -15.92 7.55 0.67
C PRO A 375 -17.12 7.10 -0.18
N ARG A 376 -18.30 6.89 0.44
CA ARG A 376 -19.47 6.27 -0.22
C ARG A 376 -19.86 7.00 -1.49
N SER A 377 -19.93 8.33 -1.43
CA SER A 377 -20.31 9.19 -2.55
C SER A 377 -19.38 8.98 -3.75
N GLN A 378 -18.08 8.83 -3.50
CA GLN A 378 -17.09 8.57 -4.54
C GLN A 378 -17.12 7.11 -5.01
N ARG A 379 -17.28 6.13 -4.11
CA ARG A 379 -17.47 4.72 -4.50
C ARG A 379 -18.66 4.56 -5.43
N ALA A 380 -19.77 5.25 -5.16
CA ALA A 380 -20.94 5.24 -6.03
C ALA A 380 -20.60 5.73 -7.44
N ARG A 381 -19.80 6.79 -7.58
CA ARG A 381 -19.34 7.28 -8.90
C ARG A 381 -18.45 6.26 -9.61
N ILE A 382 -17.51 5.64 -8.89
CA ILE A 382 -16.62 4.61 -9.44
C ILE A 382 -17.43 3.41 -9.93
N VAL A 383 -18.36 2.91 -9.11
CA VAL A 383 -19.26 1.81 -9.50
C VAL A 383 -20.16 2.21 -10.67
N GLN A 384 -20.66 3.45 -10.71
CA GLN A 384 -21.43 3.98 -11.85
C GLN A 384 -20.61 3.99 -13.14
N GLN A 385 -19.36 4.44 -13.07
CA GLN A 385 -18.47 4.54 -14.22
C GLN A 385 -18.13 3.17 -14.80
N HIS A 386 -17.86 2.18 -13.94
CA HIS A 386 -17.52 0.82 -14.37
C HIS A 386 -18.73 -0.03 -14.74
N CYS A 387 -19.84 0.11 -14.01
CA CYS A 387 -20.95 -0.85 -14.03
C CYS A 387 -22.33 -0.21 -14.27
N GLY A 388 -22.41 1.08 -14.65
CA GLY A 388 -23.69 1.77 -14.84
C GLY A 388 -24.59 1.18 -15.93
N ALA A 389 -23.99 0.55 -16.95
CA ALA A 389 -24.73 -0.19 -17.97
C ALA A 389 -25.21 -1.57 -17.48
N LEU A 390 -24.59 -2.12 -16.43
CA LEU A 390 -24.83 -3.46 -15.92
C LEU A 390 -25.82 -3.45 -14.74
N LEU A 391 -25.56 -2.60 -13.74
CA LEU A 391 -26.30 -2.52 -12.48
C LEU A 391 -27.44 -1.50 -12.56
N ASP A 392 -28.54 -1.77 -11.86
CA ASP A 392 -29.59 -0.80 -11.61
C ASP A 392 -29.25 0.10 -10.41
N ALA A 393 -29.95 1.22 -10.27
CA ALA A 393 -29.67 2.21 -9.22
C ALA A 393 -29.70 1.62 -7.78
N PRO A 394 -30.63 0.72 -7.42
CA PRO A 394 -30.63 0.08 -6.09
C PRO A 394 -29.39 -0.78 -5.83
N ARG A 395 -28.95 -1.58 -6.81
CA ARG A 395 -27.74 -2.42 -6.66
C ARG A 395 -26.49 -1.57 -6.54
N LEU A 396 -26.38 -0.52 -7.35
CA LEU A 396 -25.26 0.40 -7.31
C LEU A 396 -25.14 1.09 -5.94
N ALA A 397 -26.26 1.63 -5.43
CA ALA A 397 -26.29 2.26 -4.12
C ALA A 397 -25.84 1.27 -3.02
N ARG A 398 -26.27 0.01 -3.12
CA ARG A 398 -25.93 -1.07 -2.18
C ARG A 398 -24.46 -1.47 -2.24
N VAL A 399 -23.87 -1.55 -3.43
CA VAL A 399 -22.43 -1.83 -3.60
C VAL A 399 -21.60 -0.69 -3.00
N ALA A 400 -22.04 0.57 -3.18
CA ALA A 400 -21.34 1.74 -2.64
C ALA A 400 -21.34 1.81 -1.09
N GLU A 401 -22.25 1.11 -0.41
CA GLU A 401 -22.25 1.00 1.06
C GLU A 401 -21.06 0.22 1.62
N ALA A 402 -20.39 -0.59 0.80
CA ALA A 402 -19.26 -1.39 1.27
C ALA A 402 -18.03 -0.51 1.56
N GLU A 403 -17.76 -0.29 2.84
CA GLU A 403 -16.68 0.61 3.34
C GLU A 403 -15.29 0.23 2.88
N HIS A 404 -15.01 -1.07 2.79
CA HIS A 404 -13.69 -1.57 2.41
C HIS A 404 -13.57 -1.86 0.90
N LEU A 405 -14.55 -1.40 0.10
CA LEU A 405 -14.56 -1.64 -1.33
C LEU A 405 -13.54 -0.74 -2.05
N ALA A 406 -12.35 -1.28 -2.27
CA ALA A 406 -11.31 -0.61 -3.04
C ALA A 406 -11.69 -0.51 -4.54
N PRO A 407 -11.32 0.57 -5.24
CA PRO A 407 -11.59 0.76 -6.67
C PRO A 407 -11.10 -0.39 -7.55
N ALA A 408 -9.95 -0.97 -7.25
CA ALA A 408 -9.40 -2.09 -8.02
C ALA A 408 -10.32 -3.34 -8.00
N VAL A 409 -11.04 -3.56 -6.89
CA VAL A 409 -12.01 -4.67 -6.78
C VAL A 409 -13.19 -4.45 -7.73
N VAL A 410 -13.70 -3.21 -7.77
CA VAL A 410 -14.77 -2.82 -8.71
C VAL A 410 -14.33 -2.98 -10.15
N ALA A 411 -13.14 -2.46 -10.49
CA ALA A 411 -12.59 -2.54 -11.85
C ALA A 411 -12.44 -4.00 -12.29
N ARG A 412 -11.78 -4.86 -11.49
CA ARG A 412 -11.59 -6.28 -11.81
C ARG A 412 -12.91 -7.04 -11.94
N ALA A 413 -13.84 -6.85 -11.01
CA ALA A 413 -15.15 -7.50 -11.07
C ALA A 413 -15.96 -7.04 -12.30
N SER A 414 -15.86 -5.76 -12.67
CA SER A 414 -16.54 -5.22 -13.86
C SER A 414 -16.05 -5.86 -15.15
N ILE A 415 -14.73 -6.09 -15.28
CA ILE A 415 -14.15 -6.73 -16.48
C ILE A 415 -14.74 -8.12 -16.67
N VAL A 416 -14.77 -8.94 -15.61
CA VAL A 416 -15.31 -10.30 -15.69
C VAL A 416 -16.81 -10.27 -15.98
N ALA A 417 -17.57 -9.40 -15.31
CA ALA A 417 -19.02 -9.33 -15.49
C ALA A 417 -19.39 -8.90 -16.92
N HIS A 418 -18.74 -7.87 -17.46
CA HIS A 418 -18.98 -7.44 -18.85
C HIS A 418 -18.57 -8.51 -19.86
N ALA A 419 -17.49 -9.24 -19.62
CA ALA A 419 -17.02 -10.29 -20.54
C ALA A 419 -18.02 -11.45 -20.70
N ILE A 420 -18.75 -11.81 -19.64
CA ILE A 420 -19.72 -12.92 -19.67
C ILE A 420 -21.14 -12.48 -20.03
N GLU A 421 -21.42 -11.16 -20.10
CA GLU A 421 -22.78 -10.63 -20.25
C GLU A 421 -23.50 -11.18 -21.50
N ALA A 422 -22.79 -11.32 -22.62
CA ALA A 422 -23.36 -11.84 -23.85
C ALA A 422 -23.81 -13.32 -23.75
N GLU A 423 -23.20 -14.10 -22.87
CA GLU A 423 -23.46 -15.53 -22.72
C GLU A 423 -24.52 -15.82 -21.65
N VAL A 424 -24.44 -15.16 -20.49
CA VAL A 424 -25.33 -15.43 -19.35
C VAL A 424 -26.48 -14.43 -19.22
N GLY A 425 -26.44 -13.34 -19.98
CA GLY A 425 -27.39 -12.23 -19.92
C GLY A 425 -27.12 -11.25 -18.77
N ARG A 426 -27.64 -10.03 -18.92
CA ARG A 426 -27.40 -8.89 -18.01
C ARG A 426 -27.70 -9.18 -16.54
N ALA A 427 -28.83 -9.84 -16.25
CA ALA A 427 -29.24 -10.11 -14.87
C ALA A 427 -28.28 -11.07 -14.14
N ALA A 428 -27.84 -12.13 -14.82
CA ALA A 428 -26.90 -13.10 -14.27
C ALA A 428 -25.49 -12.50 -14.16
N SER A 429 -25.06 -11.71 -15.15
CA SER A 429 -23.79 -10.96 -15.10
C SER A 429 -23.75 -9.97 -13.93
N ALA A 430 -24.84 -9.21 -13.71
CA ALA A 430 -24.94 -8.30 -12.58
C ALA A 430 -24.88 -9.03 -11.22
N ASN A 431 -25.47 -10.22 -11.12
CA ASN A 431 -25.32 -11.06 -9.92
C ASN A 431 -23.87 -11.57 -9.78
N ALA A 432 -23.24 -11.98 -10.88
CA ALA A 432 -21.84 -12.41 -10.89
C ALA A 432 -20.90 -11.31 -10.40
N PHE A 433 -21.11 -10.06 -10.83
CA PHE A 433 -20.38 -8.90 -10.30
C PHE A 433 -20.48 -8.81 -8.77
N GLU A 434 -21.69 -8.84 -8.20
CA GLU A 434 -21.87 -8.76 -6.75
C GLU A 434 -21.27 -9.95 -6.00
N HIS A 435 -21.31 -11.15 -6.59
CA HIS A 435 -20.67 -12.34 -6.05
C HIS A 435 -19.15 -12.21 -6.03
N LEU A 436 -18.54 -11.75 -7.13
CA LEU A 436 -17.09 -11.52 -7.22
C LEU A 436 -16.63 -10.50 -6.19
N VAL A 437 -17.34 -9.37 -6.08
CA VAL A 437 -17.05 -8.33 -5.09
C VAL A 437 -17.17 -8.89 -3.67
N SER A 438 -18.27 -9.59 -3.37
CA SER A 438 -18.49 -10.16 -2.03
C SER A 438 -17.42 -11.17 -1.65
N HIS A 439 -17.08 -12.10 -2.54
CA HIS A 439 -16.05 -13.11 -2.27
C HIS A 439 -14.67 -12.48 -2.13
N THR A 440 -14.35 -11.44 -2.91
CA THR A 440 -13.08 -10.70 -2.78
C THR A 440 -12.98 -10.01 -1.42
N LEU A 441 -14.05 -9.32 -0.99
CA LEU A 441 -14.10 -8.68 0.32
C LEU A 441 -13.95 -9.70 1.45
N GLN A 442 -14.65 -10.83 1.37
CA GLN A 442 -14.55 -11.91 2.36
C GLN A 442 -13.14 -12.52 2.43
N ALA A 443 -12.50 -12.72 1.28
CA ALA A 443 -11.12 -13.21 1.22
C ALA A 443 -10.12 -12.23 1.85
N GLN A 444 -10.42 -10.93 1.79
CA GLN A 444 -9.65 -9.86 2.46
C GLN A 444 -10.00 -9.71 3.96
N GLY A 445 -10.89 -10.54 4.50
CA GLY A 445 -11.32 -10.47 5.90
C GLY A 445 -12.44 -9.46 6.18
N HIS A 446 -13.06 -8.89 5.14
CA HIS A 446 -14.16 -7.94 5.25
C HIS A 446 -15.53 -8.62 5.14
N ARG A 447 -16.58 -7.90 5.55
CA ARG A 447 -17.96 -8.38 5.38
C ARG A 447 -18.33 -8.41 3.90
N ALA A 448 -19.11 -9.41 3.50
CA ALA A 448 -19.70 -9.48 2.16
C ALA A 448 -20.62 -8.28 1.89
N LEU A 449 -20.94 -8.05 0.61
CA LEU A 449 -21.94 -7.03 0.28
C LEU A 449 -23.27 -7.33 1.00
N PRO A 450 -23.94 -6.29 1.54
CA PRO A 450 -25.22 -6.48 2.19
C PRO A 450 -26.23 -7.04 1.19
N ARG A 451 -26.83 -8.21 1.46
CA ARG A 451 -27.84 -8.81 0.58
C ARG A 451 -29.17 -8.04 0.62
N HIS A 452 -29.51 -7.47 1.77
CA HIS A 452 -30.67 -6.62 2.01
C HIS A 452 -30.31 -5.48 2.99
N ASP A 453 -30.98 -4.34 2.90
CA ASP A 453 -30.96 -3.34 3.98
C ASP A 453 -31.52 -4.02 5.24
N PRO A 454 -30.76 -4.14 6.34
CA PRO A 454 -31.18 -4.90 7.50
C PRO A 454 -32.36 -4.26 8.25
N HIS A 455 -32.63 -2.95 8.04
CA HIS A 455 -33.88 -2.37 8.55
C HIS A 455 -34.43 -1.27 7.63
N PRO A 456 -35.08 -1.61 6.51
CA PRO A 456 -35.70 -0.60 5.67
C PRO A 456 -36.75 0.14 6.48
N LEU A 457 -36.87 1.45 6.27
CA LEU A 457 -38.06 2.16 6.73
C LEU A 457 -39.29 1.48 6.12
N PRO A 458 -40.36 1.24 6.89
CA PRO A 458 -41.64 0.84 6.32
C PRO A 458 -42.04 1.80 5.19
N GLY A 459 -42.74 1.31 4.17
CA GLY A 459 -43.12 2.10 2.99
C GLY A 459 -43.83 3.43 3.31
N VAL A 460 -44.41 3.55 4.50
CA VAL A 460 -44.82 4.83 5.10
C VAL A 460 -44.41 4.83 6.59
N TYR A 461 -43.32 5.53 6.93
CA TYR A 461 -42.90 5.79 8.31
C TYR A 461 -43.50 7.12 8.79
N ASP A 462 -44.06 7.13 10.00
CA ASP A 462 -44.82 8.25 10.52
C ASP A 462 -44.43 8.52 11.98
N THR A 463 -43.89 9.72 12.24
CA THR A 463 -43.41 10.14 13.56
C THR A 463 -44.53 10.27 14.58
N ALA A 464 -45.80 10.33 14.15
CA ALA A 464 -46.96 10.36 15.04
C ALA A 464 -47.11 9.08 15.89
N PHE A 465 -46.47 7.97 15.49
CA PHE A 465 -46.43 6.71 16.25
C PHE A 465 -45.18 6.57 17.12
N LEU A 466 -44.46 7.66 17.37
CA LEU A 466 -43.39 7.73 18.36
C LEU A 466 -43.91 8.51 19.56
N ASN A 467 -43.78 7.93 20.76
CA ASN A 467 -44.07 8.66 21.99
C ASN A 467 -42.78 9.33 22.49
N ALA A 468 -42.50 10.54 21.99
CA ALA A 468 -41.35 11.32 22.40
C ALA A 468 -41.74 12.41 23.41
N ASP A 469 -40.80 12.79 24.27
CA ASP A 469 -40.92 13.96 25.16
C ASP A 469 -40.61 15.31 24.48
N ALA A 470 -40.34 15.28 23.18
CA ALA A 470 -40.10 16.43 22.33
C ALA A 470 -40.91 16.33 21.02
N ASP A 471 -41.21 17.48 20.40
CA ASP A 471 -41.78 17.52 19.06
C ASP A 471 -40.69 17.15 18.03
N LEU A 472 -40.76 15.91 17.55
CA LEU A 472 -39.78 15.34 16.62
C LEU A 472 -39.71 16.08 15.27
N ALA A 473 -40.80 16.72 14.84
CA ALA A 473 -40.79 17.52 13.61
C ALA A 473 -40.06 18.85 13.83
N GLN A 474 -40.28 19.49 14.98
CA GLN A 474 -39.55 20.70 15.36
C GLN A 474 -38.06 20.40 15.59
N VAL A 475 -37.74 19.26 16.22
CA VAL A 475 -36.34 18.80 16.38
C VAL A 475 -35.67 18.63 15.02
N ALA A 476 -36.34 17.98 14.05
CA ALA A 476 -35.79 17.83 12.70
C ALA A 476 -35.48 19.19 12.05
N GLN A 477 -36.39 20.17 12.15
CA GLN A 477 -36.19 21.52 11.63
C GLN A 477 -35.04 22.26 12.35
N GLY A 478 -34.94 22.14 13.68
CA GLY A 478 -33.85 22.72 14.46
C GLY A 478 -32.49 22.13 14.09
N LEU A 479 -32.43 20.82 13.82
CA LEU A 479 -31.21 20.14 13.38
C LEU A 479 -30.77 20.59 11.99
N VAL A 480 -31.69 20.89 11.07
CA VAL A 480 -31.36 21.51 9.76
C VAL A 480 -30.60 22.82 10.00
N ALA A 481 -31.17 23.72 10.80
CA ALA A 481 -30.58 25.03 11.06
C ALA A 481 -29.22 24.94 11.77
N ALA A 482 -29.11 24.09 12.80
CA ALA A 482 -27.87 23.91 13.56
C ALA A 482 -26.74 23.28 12.73
N SER A 483 -27.09 22.37 11.81
CA SER A 483 -26.12 21.73 10.92
C SER A 483 -25.40 22.71 9.97
N ALA A 484 -25.91 23.93 9.80
CA ALA A 484 -25.27 24.98 9.02
C ALA A 484 -24.28 25.85 9.83
N THR A 485 -24.32 25.79 11.17
CA THR A 485 -23.61 26.74 12.05
C THR A 485 -22.60 26.12 13.02
N GLY A 486 -22.58 24.79 13.22
CA GLY A 486 -21.60 24.17 14.12
C GLY A 486 -21.83 22.71 14.51
N GLY A 487 -22.54 21.94 13.69
CA GLY A 487 -22.91 20.55 13.99
C GLY A 487 -24.09 20.42 14.96
N ALA A 488 -24.62 19.21 15.08
CA ALA A 488 -25.74 18.92 15.98
C ALA A 488 -25.66 17.51 16.55
N ARG A 489 -25.79 17.37 17.87
CA ARG A 489 -25.58 16.13 18.63
C ARG A 489 -26.84 15.76 19.39
N LEU A 490 -27.49 14.69 18.94
CA LEU A 490 -28.73 14.18 19.50
C LEU A 490 -28.51 12.86 20.24
N CYS A 491 -29.02 12.75 21.47
CA CYS A 491 -29.11 11.47 22.18
C CYS A 491 -30.57 11.00 22.20
N LEU A 492 -30.83 9.85 21.57
CA LEU A 492 -32.10 9.15 21.62
C LEU A 492 -32.02 8.04 22.67
N TYR A 493 -32.89 8.08 23.67
CA TYR A 493 -32.90 7.09 24.74
C TYR A 493 -34.30 6.57 25.06
N GLY A 494 -34.37 5.35 25.58
CA GLY A 494 -35.63 4.72 26.00
C GLY A 494 -35.66 3.22 25.73
N PRO A 495 -36.77 2.53 26.05
CA PRO A 495 -36.88 1.09 25.90
C PRO A 495 -36.52 0.56 24.49
N PRO A 496 -36.10 -0.71 24.36
CA PRO A 496 -35.89 -1.32 23.05
C PRO A 496 -37.21 -1.37 22.27
N GLY A 497 -37.14 -1.17 20.95
CA GLY A 497 -38.31 -1.21 20.07
C GLY A 497 -39.12 0.08 19.94
N THR A 498 -38.75 1.17 20.64
CA THR A 498 -39.47 2.46 20.55
C THR A 498 -39.22 3.27 19.29
N GLY A 499 -38.33 2.81 18.40
CA GLY A 499 -38.11 3.42 17.08
C GLY A 499 -36.90 4.36 16.95
N LYS A 500 -35.97 4.36 17.91
CA LYS A 500 -34.75 5.21 17.91
C LYS A 500 -33.96 5.15 16.59
N THR A 501 -33.56 3.96 16.16
CA THR A 501 -32.81 3.74 14.91
C THR A 501 -33.62 4.14 13.67
N ALA A 502 -34.94 3.91 13.70
CA ALA A 502 -35.83 4.27 12.60
C ALA A 502 -36.02 5.79 12.49
N PHE A 503 -36.01 6.51 13.62
CA PHE A 503 -36.08 7.97 13.62
C PHE A 503 -34.83 8.58 12.98
N GLY A 504 -33.63 8.07 13.30
CA GLY A 504 -32.40 8.52 12.64
C GLY A 504 -32.43 8.34 11.12
N ARG A 505 -32.98 7.22 10.64
CA ARG A 505 -33.22 6.98 9.20
C ARG A 505 -34.20 7.96 8.59
N TRP A 506 -35.32 8.19 9.24
CA TRP A 506 -36.32 9.15 8.76
C TRP A 506 -35.74 10.56 8.72
N LEU A 507 -35.00 10.95 9.76
CA LEU A 507 -34.36 12.24 9.84
C LEU A 507 -33.35 12.44 8.71
N ALA A 508 -32.49 11.47 8.42
CA ALA A 508 -31.58 11.55 7.27
C ALA A 508 -32.31 11.80 5.94
N LYS A 509 -33.47 11.15 5.72
CA LYS A 509 -34.32 11.42 4.55
C LYS A 509 -34.92 12.83 4.55
N GLN A 510 -35.36 13.34 5.70
CA GLN A 510 -35.88 14.71 5.81
C GLN A 510 -34.80 15.76 5.56
N LEU A 511 -33.56 15.45 5.94
CA LEU A 511 -32.40 16.34 5.75
C LEU A 511 -31.81 16.24 4.33
N ASP A 512 -32.28 15.32 3.49
CA ASP A 512 -31.67 14.95 2.21
C ASP A 512 -30.16 14.65 2.34
N ARG A 513 -29.80 13.93 3.41
CA ARG A 513 -28.41 13.52 3.70
C ARG A 513 -28.27 12.01 3.66
N PRO A 514 -27.11 11.48 3.23
CA PRO A 514 -26.78 10.08 3.42
C PRO A 514 -26.85 9.71 4.91
N LEU A 515 -27.20 8.46 5.21
CA LEU A 515 -27.16 7.96 6.58
C LEU A 515 -26.01 6.97 6.72
N MET A 516 -25.16 7.19 7.72
CA MET A 516 -24.15 6.24 8.17
C MET A 516 -24.57 5.64 9.50
N VAL A 517 -24.85 4.33 9.53
CA VAL A 517 -25.23 3.62 10.76
C VAL A 517 -24.07 2.74 11.21
N ARG A 518 -23.62 2.93 12.45
CA ARG A 518 -22.63 2.09 13.13
C ARG A 518 -23.26 1.49 14.37
N ARG A 519 -23.13 0.20 14.60
CA ARG A 519 -23.41 -0.35 15.94
C ARG A 519 -22.18 -0.18 16.80
N ALA A 520 -22.36 -0.04 18.11
CA ALA A 520 -21.22 -0.01 19.00
C ALA A 520 -20.30 -1.24 18.85
N SER A 521 -20.86 -2.43 18.60
CA SER A 521 -20.09 -3.64 18.30
C SER A 521 -19.28 -3.60 17.00
N ASP A 522 -19.62 -2.72 16.05
CA ASP A 522 -18.83 -2.51 14.83
C ASP A 522 -17.60 -1.63 15.11
N LEU A 523 -17.62 -0.85 16.19
CA LEU A 523 -16.54 0.07 16.56
C LEU A 523 -15.55 -0.58 17.54
N LEU A 524 -16.04 -1.48 18.39
CA LEU A 524 -15.24 -2.13 19.42
C LEU A 524 -14.31 -3.22 18.85
N SER A 525 -13.08 -3.27 19.38
CA SER A 525 -12.09 -4.31 19.07
C SER A 525 -11.46 -4.82 20.37
N MET A 526 -10.99 -6.08 20.34
CA MET A 526 -10.21 -6.66 21.43
C MET A 526 -8.76 -6.16 21.46
N PHE A 527 -8.28 -5.55 20.37
CA PHE A 527 -6.93 -5.01 20.26
C PHE A 527 -6.90 -3.54 20.74
N VAL A 528 -5.95 -3.24 21.63
CA VAL A 528 -5.80 -1.89 22.22
C VAL A 528 -5.47 -0.87 21.12
N GLY A 529 -6.22 0.24 21.06
CA GLY A 529 -6.01 1.33 20.09
C GLY A 529 -6.80 1.19 18.79
N GLU A 530 -7.33 0.02 18.46
CA GLU A 530 -8.13 -0.16 17.23
C GLU A 530 -9.52 0.45 17.35
N ALA A 531 -10.15 0.35 18.53
CA ALA A 531 -11.47 0.90 18.74
C ALA A 531 -11.47 2.43 18.60
N GLU A 532 -10.44 3.09 19.11
CA GLU A 532 -10.23 4.53 18.98
C GLU A 532 -10.06 4.94 17.52
N LYS A 533 -9.26 4.19 16.74
CA LYS A 533 -9.10 4.41 15.30
C LYS A 533 -10.43 4.23 14.56
N ASN A 534 -11.22 3.22 14.93
CA ASN A 534 -12.52 2.96 14.32
C ASN A 534 -13.53 4.09 14.62
N ILE A 535 -13.57 4.58 15.86
CA ILE A 535 -14.41 5.73 16.25
C ILE A 535 -14.00 6.96 15.43
N ALA A 536 -12.72 7.33 15.46
CA ALA A 536 -12.22 8.49 14.73
C ALA A 536 -12.48 8.39 13.22
N ARG A 537 -12.33 7.19 12.64
CA ARG A 537 -12.63 6.93 11.22
C ARG A 537 -14.11 7.11 10.91
N ALA A 538 -15.02 6.60 11.74
CA ALA A 538 -16.46 6.73 11.52
C ALA A 538 -16.92 8.20 11.48
N PHE A 539 -16.37 9.06 12.35
CA PHE A 539 -16.68 10.50 12.32
C PHE A 539 -16.11 11.19 11.07
N ARG A 540 -14.85 10.91 10.70
CA ARG A 540 -14.24 11.44 9.47
C ARG A 540 -15.00 11.04 8.22
N GLU A 541 -15.33 9.76 8.07
CA GLU A 541 -16.11 9.25 6.93
C GLU A 541 -17.47 9.95 6.84
N ALA A 542 -18.16 10.13 7.98
CA ALA A 542 -19.44 10.81 7.99
C ALA A 542 -19.33 12.29 7.59
N GLU A 543 -18.25 12.97 7.99
CA GLU A 543 -17.98 14.35 7.60
C GLU A 543 -17.67 14.48 6.11
N GLU A 544 -16.79 13.61 5.58
CA GLU A 544 -16.41 13.57 4.17
C GLU A 544 -17.60 13.26 3.24
N ASP A 545 -18.50 12.36 3.66
CA ASP A 545 -19.72 12.05 2.90
C ASP A 545 -20.87 13.04 3.15
N GLY A 546 -20.70 14.01 4.05
CA GLY A 546 -21.80 14.90 4.49
C GLY A 546 -22.98 14.12 5.10
N ALA A 547 -22.70 12.95 5.66
CA ALA A 547 -23.68 12.00 6.15
C ALA A 547 -24.14 12.33 7.58
N LEU A 548 -25.37 11.93 7.90
CA LEU A 548 -25.83 11.83 9.27
C LEU A 548 -25.22 10.57 9.89
N LEU A 549 -24.46 10.72 10.98
CA LEU A 549 -23.86 9.61 11.72
C LEU A 549 -24.81 9.15 12.82
N LEU A 550 -25.27 7.91 12.75
CA LEU A 550 -26.04 7.23 13.79
C LEU A 550 -25.19 6.12 14.41
N ILE A 551 -24.84 6.26 15.69
CA ILE A 551 -24.24 5.17 16.47
C ILE A 551 -25.31 4.55 17.36
N ASP A 552 -25.62 3.27 17.10
CA ASP A 552 -26.61 2.50 17.84
C ASP A 552 -25.95 1.74 19.01
N GLU A 553 -26.70 1.60 20.11
CA GLU A 553 -26.28 0.89 21.33
C GLU A 553 -25.01 1.46 21.97
N VAL A 554 -24.89 2.81 22.03
CA VAL A 554 -23.70 3.47 22.62
C VAL A 554 -23.48 3.12 24.09
N ASP A 555 -24.51 2.65 24.79
CA ASP A 555 -24.43 2.15 26.17
C ASP A 555 -23.51 0.94 26.35
N SER A 556 -23.09 0.28 25.28
CA SER A 556 -22.14 -0.83 25.39
C SER A 556 -20.71 -0.39 25.70
N PHE A 557 -20.34 0.88 25.42
CA PHE A 557 -18.98 1.39 25.66
C PHE A 557 -18.93 2.79 26.24
N LEU A 558 -19.98 3.60 26.07
CA LEU A 558 -20.07 4.97 26.59
C LEU A 558 -20.52 5.00 28.06
N GLN A 559 -20.05 4.05 28.87
CA GLN A 559 -20.42 3.88 30.26
C GLN A 559 -19.58 4.78 31.19
N ASP A 560 -20.06 4.98 32.41
CA ASP A 560 -19.36 5.78 33.43
C ASP A 560 -17.94 5.24 33.70
N ARG A 561 -16.94 6.08 33.40
CA ARG A 561 -15.52 5.79 33.57
C ARG A 561 -15.11 5.44 35.00
N ARG A 562 -15.89 5.84 36.01
CA ARG A 562 -15.61 5.54 37.43
C ARG A 562 -15.70 4.04 37.75
N GLY A 563 -16.43 3.28 36.96
CA GLY A 563 -16.57 1.82 37.10
C GLY A 563 -15.67 1.01 36.17
N ALA A 564 -14.84 1.66 35.34
CA ALA A 564 -14.01 1.00 34.34
C ALA A 564 -12.96 0.10 35.01
N GLN A 565 -12.87 -1.16 34.56
CA GLN A 565 -11.87 -2.11 35.07
C GLN A 565 -10.60 -2.10 34.24
N ARG A 566 -10.68 -1.63 32.98
CA ARG A 566 -9.58 -1.68 32.02
C ARG A 566 -9.30 -0.28 31.49
N SER A 567 -8.02 0.03 31.29
CA SER A 567 -7.58 1.35 30.79
C SER A 567 -8.16 1.69 29.42
N TRP A 568 -8.37 0.68 28.56
CA TRP A 568 -8.91 0.88 27.22
C TRP A 568 -10.38 1.33 27.21
N GLU A 569 -11.17 1.02 28.24
CA GLU A 569 -12.56 1.48 28.34
C GLU A 569 -12.61 3.00 28.49
N VAL A 570 -11.65 3.56 29.25
CA VAL A 570 -11.52 5.01 29.46
C VAL A 570 -11.05 5.72 28.19
N THR A 571 -10.11 5.14 27.44
CA THR A 571 -9.58 5.74 26.21
C THR A 571 -10.63 5.76 25.10
N GLN A 572 -11.45 4.71 24.96
CA GLN A 572 -12.57 4.68 24.01
C GLN A 572 -13.60 5.78 24.30
N VAL A 573 -13.97 5.98 25.57
CA VAL A 573 -14.87 7.06 25.97
C VAL A 573 -14.23 8.43 25.67
N ASN A 574 -12.96 8.61 25.99
CA ASN A 574 -12.25 9.86 25.70
C ASN A 574 -12.24 10.18 24.19
N GLU A 575 -11.93 9.19 23.36
CA GLU A 575 -11.90 9.36 21.90
C GLU A 575 -13.29 9.75 21.39
N MET A 576 -14.34 9.07 21.82
CA MET A 576 -15.72 9.40 21.46
C MET A 576 -16.08 10.85 21.80
N LEU A 577 -15.69 11.33 22.98
CA LEU A 577 -15.96 12.71 23.40
C LEU A 577 -15.21 13.74 22.56
N THR A 578 -13.95 13.45 22.23
CA THR A 578 -13.13 14.28 21.33
C THR A 578 -13.78 14.38 19.95
N GLN A 579 -14.18 13.24 19.38
CA GLN A 579 -14.82 13.22 18.06
C GLN A 579 -16.17 13.91 18.08
N MET A 580 -16.99 13.72 19.12
CA MET A 580 -18.24 14.45 19.29
C MET A 580 -18.01 15.97 19.28
N GLU A 581 -17.04 16.49 20.04
CA GLU A 581 -16.74 17.92 20.08
C GLU A 581 -16.26 18.49 18.73
N GLY A 582 -15.42 17.74 18.01
CA GLY A 582 -14.86 18.17 16.73
C GLY A 582 -15.81 18.05 15.53
N PHE A 583 -16.86 17.23 15.62
CA PHE A 583 -17.72 16.93 14.48
C PHE A 583 -18.68 18.06 14.13
N ALA A 584 -18.56 18.60 12.91
CA ALA A 584 -19.41 19.65 12.37
C ALA A 584 -20.72 19.12 11.72
N GLY A 585 -20.92 17.80 11.65
CA GLY A 585 -22.09 17.16 11.07
C GLY A 585 -23.26 16.93 12.05
N VAL A 586 -24.23 16.10 11.62
CA VAL A 586 -25.35 15.68 12.48
C VAL A 586 -25.03 14.29 13.05
N PHE A 587 -24.87 14.22 14.37
CA PHE A 587 -24.58 13.00 15.12
C PHE A 587 -25.79 12.59 15.96
N ILE A 588 -26.16 11.31 15.87
CA ILE A 588 -27.20 10.69 16.70
C ILE A 588 -26.58 9.51 17.45
N ALA A 589 -26.68 9.54 18.77
CA ALA A 589 -26.43 8.40 19.64
C ALA A 589 -27.76 7.77 20.05
N SER A 590 -27.84 6.44 19.99
CA SER A 590 -29.00 5.66 20.42
C SER A 590 -28.60 4.78 21.61
N THR A 591 -29.37 4.82 22.69
CA THR A 591 -29.11 4.05 23.92
C THR A 591 -30.40 3.47 24.51
N ASN A 592 -30.32 2.29 25.14
CA ASN A 592 -31.42 1.76 25.93
C ASN A 592 -31.28 2.10 27.43
N LEU A 593 -30.06 2.44 27.88
CA LEU A 593 -29.70 2.63 29.30
C LEU A 593 -29.13 4.03 29.57
N MET A 594 -30.00 5.04 29.62
CA MET A 594 -29.59 6.43 29.89
C MET A 594 -28.87 6.60 31.24
N GLY A 595 -29.25 5.84 32.26
CA GLY A 595 -28.68 5.95 33.61
C GLY A 595 -27.23 5.47 33.73
N GLY A 596 -26.74 4.68 32.76
CA GLY A 596 -25.37 4.15 32.76
C GLY A 596 -24.35 4.97 31.95
N LEU A 597 -24.81 6.02 31.24
CA LEU A 597 -23.95 6.81 30.36
C LEU A 597 -22.98 7.71 31.11
N ASP A 598 -21.80 7.91 30.52
CA ASP A 598 -20.78 8.82 31.05
C ASP A 598 -21.33 10.26 31.23
N PRO A 599 -21.17 10.87 32.42
CA PRO A 599 -21.67 12.22 32.68
C PRO A 599 -21.09 13.29 31.75
N ALA A 600 -19.88 13.11 31.23
CA ALA A 600 -19.26 14.05 30.31
C ALA A 600 -19.83 13.92 28.89
N ALA A 601 -20.24 12.72 28.47
CA ALA A 601 -21.01 12.53 27.24
C ALA A 601 -22.35 13.25 27.31
N LEU A 602 -23.05 13.13 28.45
CA LEU A 602 -24.33 13.81 28.68
C LEU A 602 -24.24 15.34 28.55
N ARG A 603 -23.09 15.96 28.85
CA ARG A 603 -22.90 17.42 28.72
C ARG A 603 -22.64 17.88 27.28
N ARG A 604 -22.24 16.96 26.40
CA ARG A 604 -21.89 17.24 24.99
C ARG A 604 -23.03 17.00 24.01
N PHE A 605 -24.09 16.31 24.43
CA PHE A 605 -25.31 16.24 23.63
C PHE A 605 -26.07 17.55 23.74
N ASP A 606 -26.34 18.17 22.59
CA ASP A 606 -27.10 19.42 22.48
C ASP A 606 -28.57 19.18 22.83
N LEU A 607 -29.10 18.01 22.43
CA LEU A 607 -30.46 17.58 22.73
C LEU A 607 -30.52 16.13 23.17
N LYS A 608 -31.37 15.83 24.16
CA LYS A 608 -31.69 14.48 24.64
C LYS A 608 -33.19 14.27 24.49
N VAL A 609 -33.59 13.24 23.76
CA VAL A 609 -34.99 12.92 23.48
C VAL A 609 -35.29 11.53 24.01
N ARG A 610 -36.27 11.44 24.89
CA ARG A 610 -36.78 10.17 25.41
C ARG A 610 -37.88 9.65 24.49
N LEU A 611 -37.70 8.43 24.00
CA LEU A 611 -38.74 7.68 23.30
C LEU A 611 -39.30 6.61 24.25
N ASP A 612 -40.55 6.79 24.67
CA ASP A 612 -41.26 5.93 25.61
C ASP A 612 -42.20 4.94 24.89
N TYR A 613 -42.87 4.08 25.66
CA TYR A 613 -43.92 3.19 25.17
C TYR A 613 -45.07 3.97 24.51
N LEU A 614 -45.76 3.32 23.58
CA LEU A 614 -46.89 3.93 22.85
C LEU A 614 -47.98 4.40 23.82
N ARG A 615 -48.53 5.59 23.58
CA ARG A 615 -49.77 6.01 24.24
C ARG A 615 -50.94 5.21 23.71
N GLN A 616 -52.04 5.18 24.48
CA GLN A 616 -53.22 4.37 24.15
C GLN A 616 -53.85 4.77 22.81
N ASP A 617 -53.92 6.08 22.53
CA ASP A 617 -54.37 6.65 21.26
C ASP A 617 -53.46 6.22 20.09
N GLN A 618 -52.14 6.29 20.28
CA GLN A 618 -51.16 5.90 19.27
C GLN A 618 -51.19 4.40 18.99
N ALA A 619 -51.28 3.57 20.03
CA ALA A 619 -51.36 2.11 19.92
C ALA A 619 -52.62 1.69 19.15
N TRP A 620 -53.77 2.29 19.46
CA TRP A 620 -55.02 2.02 18.76
C TRP A 620 -54.97 2.43 17.29
N ALA A 621 -54.46 3.63 17.00
CA ALA A 621 -54.30 4.11 15.62
C ALA A 621 -53.33 3.23 14.82
N LEU A 622 -52.25 2.74 15.45
CA LEU A 622 -51.28 1.86 14.81
C LEU A 622 -51.88 0.48 14.51
N LEU A 623 -52.70 -0.06 15.42
CA LEU A 623 -53.46 -1.29 15.19
C LEU A 623 -54.41 -1.16 14.00
N LEU A 624 -55.21 -0.09 13.94
CA LEU A 624 -56.11 0.19 12.83
C LEU A 624 -55.37 0.24 11.50
N ARG A 625 -54.23 0.92 11.46
CA ARG A 625 -53.39 1.07 10.26
C ARG A 625 -52.86 -0.29 9.78
N HIS A 626 -52.37 -1.13 10.68
CA HIS A 626 -51.89 -2.46 10.30
C HIS A 626 -53.02 -3.42 9.89
N CYS A 627 -54.19 -3.35 10.53
CA CYS A 627 -55.36 -4.09 10.08
C CYS A 627 -55.75 -3.71 8.64
N ALA A 628 -55.77 -2.41 8.32
CA ALA A 628 -56.04 -1.93 6.96
C ALA A 628 -54.98 -2.40 5.95
N GLN A 629 -53.69 -2.34 6.30
CA GLN A 629 -52.60 -2.81 5.44
C GLN A 629 -52.67 -4.31 5.15
N LEU A 630 -53.13 -5.11 6.12
CA LEU A 630 -53.27 -6.55 6.00
C LEU A 630 -54.62 -6.99 5.39
N GLY A 631 -55.52 -6.06 5.07
CA GLY A 631 -56.87 -6.38 4.60
C GLY A 631 -57.74 -7.06 5.67
N LEU A 632 -57.44 -6.85 6.95
CA LEU A 632 -58.20 -7.43 8.06
C LEU A 632 -59.42 -6.56 8.39
N PRO A 633 -60.53 -7.16 8.87
CA PRO A 633 -61.66 -6.41 9.41
C PRO A 633 -61.22 -5.44 10.50
N ALA A 634 -61.88 -4.28 10.59
CA ALA A 634 -61.55 -3.28 11.61
C ALA A 634 -61.75 -3.86 13.02
N PRO A 635 -60.77 -3.70 13.94
CA PRO A 635 -60.91 -4.11 15.33
C PRO A 635 -62.07 -3.38 16.02
N GLY A 636 -62.78 -4.08 16.91
CA GLY A 636 -63.92 -3.54 17.66
C GLY A 636 -63.55 -3.03 19.05
N ALA A 637 -64.57 -2.70 19.84
CA ALA A 637 -64.40 -2.20 21.21
C ALA A 637 -63.72 -3.21 22.15
N THR A 638 -63.88 -4.51 21.89
CA THR A 638 -63.24 -5.58 22.67
C THR A 638 -61.72 -5.56 22.47
N GLU A 639 -61.26 -5.51 21.23
CA GLU A 639 -59.83 -5.38 20.89
C GLU A 639 -59.25 -4.09 21.42
N GLN A 640 -59.99 -2.97 21.36
CA GLN A 640 -59.57 -1.70 21.93
C GLN A 640 -59.33 -1.82 23.43
N ALA A 641 -60.30 -2.35 24.19
CA ALA A 641 -60.20 -2.50 25.64
C ALA A 641 -59.04 -3.41 26.06
N ARG A 642 -58.71 -4.43 25.25
CA ARG A 642 -57.55 -5.31 25.47
C ARG A 642 -56.24 -4.58 25.22
N LEU A 643 -56.13 -3.85 24.11
CA LEU A 643 -54.94 -3.08 23.76
C LEU A 643 -54.63 -2.01 24.81
N THR A 644 -55.63 -1.36 25.39
CA THR A 644 -55.46 -0.36 26.46
C THR A 644 -54.79 -0.93 27.72
N ARG A 645 -54.85 -2.25 27.94
CA ARG A 645 -54.20 -2.93 29.08
C ARG A 645 -52.69 -3.11 28.87
N LEU A 646 -52.22 -3.06 27.62
CA LEU A 646 -50.81 -3.22 27.27
C LEU A 646 -50.05 -1.91 27.47
N ARG A 647 -49.42 -1.76 28.64
CA ARG A 647 -48.69 -0.53 29.01
C ARG A 647 -47.25 -0.46 28.49
N GLN A 648 -46.67 -1.58 28.07
CA GLN A 648 -45.28 -1.67 27.59
C GLN A 648 -45.19 -1.95 26.08
N LEU A 649 -46.19 -1.49 25.34
CA LEU A 649 -46.29 -1.70 23.90
C LEU A 649 -45.41 -0.70 23.14
N THR A 650 -44.69 -1.19 22.15
CA THR A 650 -43.78 -0.41 21.30
C THR A 650 -44.08 -0.65 19.82
N PRO A 651 -43.70 0.26 18.91
CA PRO A 651 -43.79 0.00 17.47
C PRO A 651 -43.00 -1.26 17.05
N GLY A 652 -41.92 -1.58 17.76
CA GLY A 652 -41.12 -2.77 17.55
C GLY A 652 -41.90 -4.08 17.77
N ASP A 653 -42.83 -4.12 18.71
CA ASP A 653 -43.67 -5.29 18.97
C ASP A 653 -44.63 -5.55 17.81
N PHE A 654 -45.24 -4.49 17.26
CA PHE A 654 -46.04 -4.58 16.03
C PHE A 654 -45.19 -5.12 14.87
N ALA A 655 -43.97 -4.59 14.69
CA ALA A 655 -43.07 -5.08 13.65
C ALA A 655 -42.67 -6.55 13.86
N ALA A 656 -42.46 -6.99 15.11
CA ALA A 656 -42.17 -8.38 15.44
C ALA A 656 -43.34 -9.30 15.09
N VAL A 657 -44.55 -8.96 15.53
CA VAL A 657 -45.77 -9.73 15.23
C VAL A 657 -46.07 -9.79 13.72
N LEU A 658 -45.85 -8.69 12.99
CA LEU A 658 -45.99 -8.68 11.53
C LEU A 658 -44.94 -9.57 10.84
N ARG A 659 -43.71 -9.66 11.36
CA ARG A 659 -42.72 -10.63 10.84
C ARG A 659 -43.15 -12.07 11.12
N GLN A 660 -43.78 -12.34 12.27
CA GLN A 660 -44.31 -13.66 12.61
C GLN A 660 -45.42 -14.10 11.65
N GLN A 661 -46.13 -13.16 10.99
CA GLN A 661 -47.15 -13.46 9.98
C GLN A 661 -46.64 -14.43 8.88
N ARG A 662 -45.34 -14.34 8.52
CA ARG A 662 -44.71 -15.24 7.53
C ARG A 662 -44.79 -16.71 7.93
N PHE A 663 -44.86 -16.99 9.23
CA PHE A 663 -44.94 -18.34 9.80
C PHE A 663 -46.33 -18.66 10.35
N ARG A 664 -47.07 -17.64 10.80
CA ARG A 664 -48.42 -17.75 11.38
C ARG A 664 -49.34 -16.68 10.79
N PRO A 665 -50.02 -16.96 9.66
CA PRO A 665 -50.88 -15.98 9.01
C PRO A 665 -51.96 -15.45 9.95
N LEU A 666 -52.00 -14.13 10.11
CA LEU A 666 -53.03 -13.44 10.88
C LEU A 666 -54.27 -13.28 10.01
N THR A 667 -55.39 -13.87 10.43
CA THR A 667 -56.66 -13.90 9.68
C THR A 667 -57.74 -12.98 10.23
N ARG A 668 -57.55 -12.45 11.46
CA ARG A 668 -58.51 -11.59 12.17
C ARG A 668 -57.78 -10.61 13.09
N ALA A 669 -58.36 -9.43 13.33
CA ALA A 669 -57.79 -8.41 14.21
C ALA A 669 -57.54 -8.92 15.64
N GLN A 670 -58.44 -9.75 16.17
CA GLN A 670 -58.26 -10.41 17.46
C GLN A 670 -56.97 -11.25 17.51
N ALA A 671 -56.58 -11.93 16.43
CA ALA A 671 -55.34 -12.73 16.41
C ALA A 671 -54.08 -11.85 16.42
N LEU A 672 -54.15 -10.64 15.84
CA LEU A 672 -53.09 -9.65 15.93
C LEU A 672 -52.94 -9.15 17.38
N VAL A 673 -54.05 -8.86 18.06
CA VAL A 673 -54.03 -8.49 19.49
C VAL A 673 -53.55 -9.63 20.37
N ASP A 674 -53.98 -10.87 20.12
CA ASP A 674 -53.51 -12.07 20.83
C ASP A 674 -51.98 -12.22 20.74
N ALA A 675 -51.41 -11.96 19.55
CA ALA A 675 -49.97 -12.00 19.34
C ALA A 675 -49.23 -10.83 20.01
N LEU A 676 -49.81 -9.62 20.03
CA LEU A 676 -49.23 -8.47 20.74
C LEU A 676 -49.23 -8.65 22.27
N GLU A 677 -50.30 -9.24 22.82
CA GLU A 677 -50.35 -9.60 24.24
C GLU A 677 -49.26 -10.63 24.58
N ALA A 678 -49.08 -11.65 23.74
CA ALA A 678 -48.04 -12.66 23.93
C ALA A 678 -46.63 -12.08 23.85
N GLU A 679 -46.36 -11.16 22.91
CA GLU A 679 -45.07 -10.48 22.79
C GLU A 679 -44.79 -9.58 24.00
N CYS A 680 -45.81 -8.85 24.49
CA CYS A 680 -45.66 -7.97 25.66
C CYS A 680 -45.40 -8.77 26.95
N ALA A 681 -46.01 -9.95 27.11
CA ALA A 681 -45.84 -10.81 28.28
C ALA A 681 -44.41 -11.38 28.43
N LEU A 682 -43.61 -11.39 27.36
CA LEU A 682 -42.21 -11.83 27.39
C LEU A 682 -41.25 -10.76 27.95
N LYS A 683 -41.70 -9.52 28.14
CA LYS A 683 -40.84 -8.43 28.62
C LYS A 683 -40.67 -8.49 30.15
N PRO A 684 -39.45 -8.26 30.66
CA PRO A 684 -39.20 -8.23 32.10
C PRO A 684 -39.95 -7.04 32.73
N GLY A 685 -40.89 -7.34 33.62
CA GLY A 685 -41.74 -6.36 34.31
C GLY A 685 -43.19 -6.79 34.50
N ASP A 686 -43.65 -7.84 33.80
CA ASP A 686 -45.02 -8.37 33.89
C ASP A 686 -45.11 -9.72 34.61
N SER A 687 -44.06 -10.11 35.35
CA SER A 687 -44.16 -11.19 36.33
C SER A 687 -45.11 -10.74 37.43
N ARG A 688 -46.38 -11.13 37.32
CA ARG A 688 -47.39 -11.05 38.39
C ARG A 688 -46.69 -11.30 39.73
N ALA A 689 -46.72 -10.30 40.61
CA ALA A 689 -46.37 -10.49 42.00
C ALA A 689 -47.23 -11.64 42.54
N ILE A 690 -46.61 -12.80 42.79
CA ILE A 690 -47.24 -13.91 43.49
C ILE A 690 -47.34 -13.46 44.95
N GLY A 691 -48.43 -12.77 45.28
CA GLY A 691 -48.82 -12.50 46.66
C GLY A 691 -49.36 -13.80 47.25
N PHE A 692 -48.61 -14.40 48.17
CA PHE A 692 -49.18 -15.36 49.13
C PHE A 692 -49.93 -14.56 50.20
N VAL A 693 -51.19 -14.95 50.44
CA VAL A 693 -52.00 -14.56 51.62
C VAL A 693 -51.50 -15.30 52.84
#